data_AF-A0A1R2CE11-F1
#
_entry.id   AF-A0A1R2CE11-F1
#
_cell.length_a   1.000
_cell.length_b   1.000
_cell.length_c   1.000
_cell.angle_alpha   90.00
_cell.angle_beta   90.00
_cell.angle_gamma   90.00
#
_symmetry.space_group_name_H-M   'P 1'
#
loop_
_entity.id
_entity.type
_entity.pdbx_description
1 polymer ?
#
loop_
_entity_poly.entity_id
_entity_poly.type
_entity_poly.pdbx_seq_one_letter_code
_entity_poly.pdbx_strand_id
1 'polypeptide(L)'
;MEEPIDDLETADKKMREAEKDIERLGLTQSDFDRVDQDFQYVLQEIAGDKTLERFRLEYQKLHKTLKTSHETEKKLIKRCKELNSDIAANSVKVQIAMKLSHEDNIAMDQVKQDVDRTWKLVDAAREKEETGKKKLAEYKYEIAELHRKVESNDIIPQEQQTLLDELRKKQAEVFETQDEKITKLKECRNVNSDLIKRRNDLEDKKRNLLTTIKDLKDGIQKANNEAVNEEKRKDELDKQLKDIKSDYENIQATVKNKESLKLEILKDIKELMKDVDFKRDNHSLNSEKIKTSQQNNDKLLEGLRYLEEVNQNLNGDVHAKELEIRKYQEELNRKAEENQKTIKEIAVLNKKITIITKEKHEVEAEKDLSKTNLEILNQSNADTRKDNENDKKNIEALMREINTMNKDCIDMENLARMHSDEEIMKKNEQRKINNEIKSSKKEIAKLKALIYQLKRDEDKYSLEASNAYSKYIQTLEQVKYKKSMITQLQKDNTEAEAKLKQQQNLYEAVRSDRNIYSKTLLESNEEKDELRRKFKILEHQIIKLREEISSKNNTIRELRQQATNLEEENTANEQKKKRYEEKKKEKEGYIKNYENQISKLKYYIASVEQERMKQKKEYEMVINDRDILGTQLIKRNEELASLYEKIKIQQSTLAKGEVQYYERVIEISNLKKHISELKREFLIAKGKIACIPELKHEVYRLQKDLMEAKTKVKALSEELQNPMNVHRYRKLEGTNPETYDMIIKIQTLQRRLIAKTEEVAEKDFLIQEKEKLYIELKNILARQPKPTVVEQLAVYQENLKEKAAQMKNMIGELNAAHAQVNHYRFEIDRLNKNISDVKDRWFAQKRKQNKLESIPEEAA
;
A
#
# COMPACT_ATOMS: atom_id res chain seq x y z
N MET A 1 11.82 21.83 40.01
CA MET A 1 10.84 20.88 40.57
C MET A 1 11.60 19.58 40.71
N GLU A 2 11.97 19.25 41.94
CA GLU A 2 12.85 18.14 42.29
C GLU A 2 12.00 17.07 42.98
N GLU A 3 11.57 16.05 42.24
CA GLU A 3 10.94 14.82 42.73
C GLU A 3 10.82 13.89 41.51
N PRO A 4 11.76 12.95 41.31
CA PRO A 4 11.39 11.54 41.42
C PRO A 4 12.57 10.67 41.92
N ILE A 5 12.80 10.66 43.23
CA ILE A 5 13.79 9.78 43.89
C ILE A 5 13.12 8.81 44.88
N ASP A 6 12.04 9.25 45.53
CA ASP A 6 11.32 8.53 46.60
C ASP A 6 10.62 7.23 46.13
N ASP A 7 10.21 7.16 44.86
CA ASP A 7 9.67 5.95 44.23
C ASP A 7 10.67 4.78 44.22
N LEU A 8 11.98 5.06 44.25
CA LEU A 8 13.02 4.05 44.08
C LEU A 8 13.23 3.22 45.37
N GLU A 9 13.27 3.89 46.53
CA GLU A 9 13.22 3.18 47.83
C GLU A 9 11.85 2.50 48.03
N THR A 10 10.76 3.14 47.61
CA THR A 10 9.40 2.60 47.76
C THR A 10 9.18 1.33 46.93
N ALA A 11 9.77 1.23 45.73
CA ALA A 11 9.72 0.03 44.90
C ALA A 11 10.64 -1.07 45.44
N ASP A 12 11.91 -0.76 45.75
CA ASP A 12 12.89 -1.75 46.22
C ASP A 12 12.50 -2.34 47.58
N LYS A 13 11.90 -1.54 48.47
CA LYS A 13 11.31 -2.02 49.74
C LYS A 13 10.21 -3.05 49.51
N LYS A 14 9.25 -2.78 48.61
CA LYS A 14 8.17 -3.72 48.26
C LYS A 14 8.70 -5.00 47.61
N MET A 15 9.77 -4.92 46.80
CA MET A 15 10.40 -6.10 46.22
C MET A 15 11.12 -6.95 47.28
N ARG A 16 11.82 -6.34 48.25
CA ARG A 16 12.44 -7.04 49.39
C ARG A 16 11.42 -7.62 50.38
N GLU A 17 10.22 -7.04 50.47
CA GLU A 17 9.08 -7.62 51.19
C GLU A 17 8.56 -8.87 50.45
N ALA A 18 8.35 -8.79 49.13
CA ALA A 18 7.96 -9.93 48.30
C ALA A 18 8.98 -11.09 48.32
N GLU A 19 10.30 -10.81 48.34
CA GLU A 19 11.32 -11.86 48.47
C GLU A 19 11.22 -12.61 49.81
N LYS A 20 10.98 -11.90 50.92
CA LYS A 20 10.80 -12.51 52.24
C LYS A 20 9.54 -13.37 52.32
N ASP A 21 8.46 -12.97 51.66
CA ASP A 21 7.25 -13.77 51.62
C ASP A 21 7.39 -14.98 50.67
N ILE A 22 8.17 -14.89 49.59
CA ILE A 22 8.58 -16.05 48.77
C ILE A 22 9.42 -17.05 49.60
N GLU A 23 10.29 -16.60 50.48
CA GLU A 23 11.05 -17.48 51.39
C GLU A 23 10.21 -18.13 52.49
N ARG A 24 9.03 -17.58 52.81
CA ARG A 24 8.10 -18.11 53.82
C ARG A 24 7.10 -19.12 53.27
N LEU A 25 6.96 -19.23 51.94
CA LEU A 25 5.91 -20.02 51.29
C LEU A 25 6.20 -21.53 51.18
N GLY A 26 7.37 -22.00 51.61
CA GLY A 26 7.73 -23.42 51.56
C GLY A 26 8.39 -23.95 52.83
N LEU A 27 8.43 -25.28 52.97
CA LEU A 27 9.10 -25.96 54.09
C LEU A 27 10.59 -25.59 54.13
N THR A 28 11.10 -25.20 55.30
CA THR A 28 12.54 -24.98 55.47
C THR A 28 13.28 -26.31 55.34
N GLN A 29 14.54 -26.27 54.87
CA GLN A 29 15.35 -27.49 54.78
C GLN A 29 15.46 -28.21 56.13
N SER A 30 15.55 -27.46 57.24
CA SER A 30 15.64 -28.03 58.59
C SER A 30 14.34 -28.69 59.05
N ASP A 31 13.17 -28.22 58.60
CA ASP A 31 11.88 -28.84 58.92
C ASP A 31 11.65 -30.08 58.06
N PHE A 32 12.01 -30.03 56.77
CA PHE A 32 11.96 -31.19 55.89
C PHE A 32 12.91 -32.30 56.37
N ASP A 33 14.15 -31.96 56.73
CA ASP A 33 15.14 -32.93 57.20
C ASP A 33 14.73 -33.58 58.53
N ARG A 34 14.00 -32.85 59.40
CA ARG A 34 13.39 -33.43 60.62
C ARG A 34 12.26 -34.40 60.26
N VAL A 35 11.39 -34.04 59.33
CA VAL A 35 10.30 -34.92 58.86
C VAL A 35 10.85 -36.18 58.15
N ASP A 36 11.96 -36.09 57.43
CA ASP A 36 12.64 -37.28 56.87
C ASP A 36 13.17 -38.18 57.99
N GLN A 37 13.79 -37.61 59.04
CA GLN A 37 14.28 -38.37 60.22
C GLN A 37 13.15 -39.04 61.01
N ASP A 38 12.09 -38.28 61.36
CA ASP A 38 10.89 -38.81 62.05
C ASP A 38 10.27 -39.97 61.24
N PHE A 39 10.23 -39.82 59.91
CA PHE A 39 9.71 -40.84 59.01
C PHE A 39 10.60 -42.10 58.93
N GLN A 40 11.94 -41.96 58.87
CA GLN A 40 12.85 -43.11 58.94
C GLN A 40 12.72 -43.85 60.28
N TYR A 41 12.54 -43.12 61.39
CA TYR A 41 12.36 -43.71 62.72
C TYR A 41 11.09 -44.56 62.79
N VAL A 42 9.95 -44.03 62.34
CA VAL A 42 8.67 -44.78 62.27
C VAL A 42 8.77 -45.99 61.33
N LEU A 43 9.52 -45.91 60.23
CA LEU A 43 9.79 -47.06 59.39
C LEU A 43 10.63 -48.15 60.08
N GLN A 44 11.51 -47.80 61.01
CA GLN A 44 12.30 -48.77 61.76
C GLN A 44 11.49 -49.46 62.87
N GLU A 45 10.65 -48.74 63.60
CA GLU A 45 9.75 -49.36 64.60
C GLU A 45 8.74 -50.34 63.97
N ILE A 46 8.26 -50.04 62.75
CA ILE A 46 7.33 -50.91 62.01
C ILE A 46 8.06 -52.07 61.30
N ALA A 47 9.40 -52.06 61.20
CA ALA A 47 10.19 -53.08 60.48
C ALA A 47 10.38 -54.39 61.26
N GLY A 48 9.27 -55.06 61.59
CA GLY A 48 9.28 -56.40 62.19
C GLY A 48 7.90 -57.08 62.21
N ASP A 49 6.81 -56.31 62.30
CA ASP A 49 5.46 -56.85 62.35
C ASP A 49 4.88 -57.10 60.95
N LYS A 50 4.66 -58.38 60.62
CA LYS A 50 4.08 -58.81 59.34
C LYS A 50 2.65 -58.33 59.10
N THR A 51 1.91 -57.95 60.15
CA THR A 51 0.55 -57.40 60.01
C THR A 51 0.55 -55.96 59.50
N LEU A 52 1.62 -55.20 59.77
CA LEU A 52 1.76 -53.78 59.40
C LEU A 52 2.50 -53.56 58.07
N GLU A 53 3.01 -54.61 57.43
CA GLU A 53 3.77 -54.52 56.17
C GLU A 53 3.03 -53.76 55.06
N ARG A 54 1.70 -53.92 54.95
CA ARG A 54 0.89 -53.17 53.98
C ARG A 54 0.82 -51.67 54.30
N PHE A 55 0.78 -51.30 55.58
CA PHE A 55 0.87 -49.90 56.00
C PHE A 55 2.26 -49.33 55.71
N ARG A 56 3.32 -50.09 56.02
CA ARG A 56 4.73 -49.73 55.74
C ARG A 56 4.94 -49.36 54.26
N LEU A 57 4.37 -50.14 53.34
CA LEU A 57 4.47 -49.89 51.89
C LEU A 57 3.70 -48.63 51.44
N GLU A 58 2.49 -48.38 51.93
CA GLU A 58 1.77 -47.13 51.58
C GLU A 58 2.42 -45.89 52.22
N TYR A 59 2.93 -46.02 53.44
CA TYR A 59 3.70 -44.97 54.14
C TYR A 59 4.96 -44.61 53.34
N GLN A 60 5.72 -45.60 52.86
CA GLN A 60 6.88 -45.40 51.97
C GLN A 60 6.52 -44.68 50.66
N LYS A 61 5.37 -44.99 50.04
CA LYS A 61 4.89 -44.24 48.86
C LYS A 61 4.56 -42.79 49.19
N LEU A 62 3.93 -42.53 50.34
CA LEU A 62 3.58 -41.18 50.79
C LEU A 62 4.83 -40.32 50.97
N HIS A 63 5.87 -40.83 51.63
CA HIS A 63 7.16 -40.12 51.79
C HIS A 63 7.90 -39.93 50.47
N LYS A 64 7.94 -40.94 49.60
CA LYS A 64 8.52 -40.78 48.25
C LYS A 64 7.81 -39.66 47.48
N THR A 65 6.48 -39.57 47.61
CA THR A 65 5.65 -38.51 47.01
C THR A 65 5.96 -37.15 47.62
N LEU A 66 6.02 -37.05 48.96
CA LEU A 66 6.39 -35.84 49.70
C LEU A 66 7.79 -35.33 49.30
N LYS A 67 8.77 -36.24 49.17
CA LYS A 67 10.14 -35.92 48.76
C LYS A 67 10.19 -35.40 47.32
N THR A 68 9.48 -36.02 46.39
CA THR A 68 9.34 -35.47 45.02
C THR A 68 8.61 -34.13 45.00
N SER A 69 7.61 -33.92 45.87
CA SER A 69 6.89 -32.65 45.99
C SER A 69 7.83 -31.54 46.45
N HIS A 70 8.58 -31.76 47.54
CA HIS A 70 9.54 -30.79 48.06
C HIS A 70 10.68 -30.50 47.06
N GLU A 71 11.13 -31.49 46.30
CA GLU A 71 12.06 -31.26 45.20
C GLU A 71 11.48 -30.39 44.07
N THR A 72 10.18 -30.48 43.77
CA THR A 72 9.53 -29.61 42.78
C THR A 72 9.26 -28.21 43.33
N GLU A 73 8.84 -28.10 44.59
CA GLU A 73 8.69 -26.85 45.35
C GLU A 73 10.01 -26.06 45.38
N LYS A 74 11.12 -26.72 45.71
CA LYS A 74 12.47 -26.12 45.74
C LYS A 74 12.92 -25.62 44.35
N LYS A 75 12.53 -26.30 43.27
CA LYS A 75 12.77 -25.85 41.88
C LYS A 75 11.87 -24.65 41.52
N LEU A 76 10.61 -24.64 41.96
CA LEU A 76 9.67 -23.53 41.77
C LEU A 76 10.12 -22.26 42.52
N ILE A 77 10.47 -22.36 43.81
CA ILE A 77 10.98 -21.23 44.61
C ILE A 77 12.25 -20.64 43.98
N LYS A 78 13.18 -21.48 43.50
CA LYS A 78 14.35 -21.01 42.74
C LYS A 78 13.92 -20.24 41.48
N ARG A 79 12.95 -20.75 40.72
CA ARG A 79 12.48 -20.09 39.50
C ARG A 79 11.75 -18.78 39.78
N CYS A 80 11.02 -18.67 40.89
CA CYS A 80 10.42 -17.42 41.35
C CYS A 80 11.50 -16.37 41.69
N LYS A 81 12.58 -16.76 42.38
CA LYS A 81 13.72 -15.85 42.65
C LYS A 81 14.44 -15.40 41.37
N GLU A 82 14.66 -16.31 40.41
CA GLU A 82 15.20 -15.96 39.09
C GLU A 82 14.31 -14.92 38.38
N LEU A 83 13.00 -15.16 38.31
CA LEU A 83 12.05 -14.24 37.68
C LEU A 83 11.94 -12.88 38.39
N ASN A 84 12.02 -12.85 39.73
CA ASN A 84 11.99 -11.59 40.48
C ASN A 84 13.24 -10.73 40.22
N SER A 85 14.41 -11.39 40.07
CA SER A 85 15.66 -10.74 39.65
C SER A 85 15.58 -10.19 38.22
N ASP A 86 15.01 -10.96 37.28
CA ASP A 86 14.76 -10.50 35.90
C ASP A 86 13.80 -9.29 35.87
N ILE A 87 12.78 -9.27 36.72
CA ILE A 87 11.84 -8.14 36.87
C ILE A 87 12.56 -6.90 37.42
N ALA A 88 13.38 -7.04 38.47
CA ALA A 88 14.18 -5.93 39.00
C ALA A 88 15.14 -5.36 37.95
N ALA A 89 15.88 -6.23 37.26
CA ALA A 89 16.82 -5.84 36.20
C ALA A 89 16.14 -5.14 35.02
N ASN A 90 14.87 -5.47 34.71
CA ASN A 90 14.11 -4.79 33.66
C ASN A 90 13.46 -3.48 34.14
N SER A 91 13.04 -3.39 35.40
CA SER A 91 12.56 -2.14 36.02
C SER A 91 13.63 -1.03 35.94
N VAL A 92 14.88 -1.36 36.29
CA VAL A 92 16.02 -0.42 36.18
C VAL A 92 16.25 0.04 34.73
N LYS A 93 16.16 -0.86 33.74
CA LYS A 93 16.28 -0.49 32.31
C LYS A 93 15.16 0.45 31.86
N VAL A 94 13.93 0.22 32.32
CA VAL A 94 12.78 1.10 32.01
C VAL A 94 13.00 2.49 32.60
N GLN A 95 13.43 2.61 33.86
CA GLN A 95 13.75 3.92 34.45
C GLN A 95 14.91 4.64 33.73
N ILE A 96 15.95 3.92 33.29
CA ILE A 96 17.04 4.50 32.48
C ILE A 96 16.50 5.03 31.14
N ALA A 97 15.63 4.28 30.45
CA ALA A 97 15.00 4.72 29.21
C ALA A 97 14.07 5.94 29.42
N MET A 98 13.36 6.01 30.54
CA MET A 98 12.54 7.18 30.90
C MET A 98 13.39 8.42 31.21
N LYS A 99 14.56 8.26 31.86
CA LYS A 99 15.51 9.37 32.07
C LYS A 99 16.10 9.89 30.77
N LEU A 100 16.58 9.00 29.89
CA LEU A 100 17.04 9.36 28.54
C LEU A 100 15.95 10.10 27.75
N SER A 101 14.71 9.59 27.75
CA SER A 101 13.57 10.27 27.11
C SER A 101 13.29 11.66 27.71
N HIS A 102 13.46 11.85 29.01
CA HIS A 102 13.30 13.16 29.65
C HIS A 102 14.43 14.13 29.25
N GLU A 103 15.68 13.66 29.23
CA GLU A 103 16.86 14.41 28.78
C GLU A 103 16.75 14.80 27.29
N ASP A 104 16.30 13.89 26.42
CA ASP A 104 16.00 14.15 25.00
C ASP A 104 14.92 15.22 24.83
N ASN A 105 13.86 15.21 25.65
CA ASN A 105 12.83 16.26 25.61
C ASN A 105 13.38 17.63 26.02
N ILE A 106 14.23 17.69 27.06
CA ILE A 106 14.91 18.92 27.48
C ILE A 106 15.84 19.44 26.36
N ALA A 107 16.61 18.56 25.72
CA ALA A 107 17.45 18.92 24.58
C ALA A 107 16.62 19.41 23.38
N MET A 108 15.48 18.77 23.11
CA MET A 108 14.57 19.19 22.05
C MET A 108 13.97 20.58 22.30
N ASP A 109 13.63 20.91 23.55
CA ASP A 109 13.12 22.24 23.92
C ASP A 109 14.22 23.32 23.89
N GLN A 110 15.47 22.98 24.22
CA GLN A 110 16.61 23.88 24.00
C GLN A 110 16.81 24.17 22.50
N VAL A 111 16.76 23.14 21.64
CA VAL A 111 16.83 23.30 20.18
C VAL A 111 15.66 24.14 19.65
N LYS A 112 14.43 23.98 20.16
CA LYS A 112 13.29 24.86 19.82
C LYS A 112 13.58 26.33 20.19
N GLN A 113 14.13 26.60 21.38
CA GLN A 113 14.49 27.96 21.78
C GLN A 113 15.58 28.57 20.89
N ASP A 114 16.59 27.79 20.47
CA ASP A 114 17.63 28.28 19.56
C ASP A 114 17.15 28.44 18.11
N VAL A 115 16.16 27.66 17.67
CA VAL A 115 15.40 27.93 16.42
C VAL A 115 14.63 29.26 16.54
N ASP A 116 13.89 29.49 17.62
CA ASP A 116 13.18 30.76 17.85
C ASP A 116 14.13 31.97 17.94
N ARG A 117 15.30 31.81 18.57
CA ARG A 117 16.35 32.85 18.63
C ARG A 117 16.93 33.13 17.24
N THR A 118 17.23 32.09 16.46
CA THR A 118 17.78 32.27 15.11
C THR A 118 16.77 32.86 14.13
N TRP A 119 15.47 32.53 14.24
CA TRP A 119 14.39 33.23 13.52
C TRP A 119 14.34 34.72 13.87
N LYS A 120 14.33 35.07 15.16
CA LYS A 120 14.35 36.48 15.61
C LYS A 120 15.60 37.23 15.13
N LEU A 121 16.75 36.56 15.03
CA LEU A 121 17.97 37.13 14.44
C LEU A 121 17.87 37.32 12.92
N VAL A 122 17.20 36.40 12.20
CA VAL A 122 16.93 36.53 10.76
C VAL A 122 15.96 37.68 10.47
N ASP A 123 14.89 37.82 11.25
CA ASP A 123 13.94 38.93 11.07
C ASP A 123 14.56 40.28 11.45
N ALA A 124 15.35 40.36 12.53
CA ALA A 124 16.14 41.54 12.85
C ALA A 124 17.23 41.85 11.80
N ALA A 125 17.75 40.84 11.10
CA ALA A 125 18.66 41.04 9.96
C ALA A 125 17.91 41.57 8.73
N ARG A 126 16.69 41.07 8.45
CA ARG A 126 15.82 41.58 7.37
C ARG A 126 15.37 43.02 7.62
N GLU A 127 15.01 43.37 8.85
CA GLU A 127 14.66 44.75 9.20
C GLU A 127 15.85 45.72 9.05
N LYS A 128 17.07 45.26 9.40
CA LYS A 128 18.32 45.97 9.10
C LYS A 128 18.63 46.04 7.60
N GLU A 129 18.29 45.01 6.82
CA GLU A 129 18.41 45.02 5.36
C GLU A 129 17.42 46.00 4.71
N GLU A 130 16.18 46.06 5.19
CA GLU A 130 15.14 46.95 4.66
C GLU A 130 15.39 48.42 5.03
N THR A 131 15.77 48.70 6.29
CA THR A 131 16.23 50.04 6.69
C THR A 131 17.54 50.42 5.99
N GLY A 132 18.44 49.45 5.75
CA GLY A 132 19.62 49.63 4.90
C GLY A 132 19.27 49.99 3.46
N LYS A 133 18.27 49.33 2.84
CA LYS A 133 17.76 49.64 1.49
C LYS A 133 17.10 51.02 1.42
N LYS A 134 16.36 51.42 2.45
CA LYS A 134 15.77 52.78 2.55
C LYS A 134 16.88 53.85 2.60
N LYS A 135 17.87 53.67 3.47
CA LYS A 135 19.07 54.54 3.51
C LYS A 135 19.88 54.52 2.21
N LEU A 136 19.98 53.38 1.53
CA LEU A 136 20.64 53.31 0.22
C LEU A 136 19.85 54.03 -0.88
N ALA A 137 18.53 54.14 -0.76
CA ALA A 137 17.70 54.95 -1.66
C ALA A 137 17.82 56.45 -1.32
N GLU A 138 17.83 56.81 -0.04
CA GLU A 138 18.11 58.17 0.45
C GLU A 138 19.50 58.65 -0.03
N TYR A 139 20.56 57.89 0.21
CA TYR A 139 21.90 58.22 -0.28
C TYR A 139 22.01 58.24 -1.81
N LYS A 140 21.21 57.45 -2.55
CA LYS A 140 21.15 57.57 -4.03
C LYS A 140 20.44 58.85 -4.47
N TYR A 141 19.46 59.32 -3.71
CA TYR A 141 18.81 60.61 -3.96
C TYR A 141 19.75 61.76 -3.63
N GLU A 142 20.43 61.73 -2.48
CA GLU A 142 21.46 62.72 -2.12
C GLU A 142 22.63 62.73 -3.11
N ILE A 143 23.11 61.58 -3.58
CA ILE A 143 24.16 61.52 -4.61
C ILE A 143 23.69 62.13 -5.94
N ALA A 144 22.41 61.98 -6.31
CA ALA A 144 21.85 62.64 -7.49
C ALA A 144 21.67 64.16 -7.29
N GLU A 145 21.26 64.59 -6.10
CA GLU A 145 21.13 66.02 -5.76
C GLU A 145 22.50 66.71 -5.62
N LEU A 146 23.51 66.00 -5.12
CA LEU A 146 24.89 66.47 -5.04
C LEU A 146 25.56 66.52 -6.41
N HIS A 147 25.37 65.53 -7.30
CA HIS A 147 25.81 65.67 -8.71
C HIS A 147 25.21 66.94 -9.34
N ARG A 148 23.91 67.18 -9.12
CA ARG A 148 23.21 68.38 -9.62
C ARG A 148 23.68 69.70 -9.00
N LYS A 149 24.38 69.67 -7.86
CA LYS A 149 25.02 70.85 -7.24
C LYS A 149 26.51 70.98 -7.59
N VAL A 150 27.17 69.90 -7.99
CA VAL A 150 28.57 69.88 -8.44
C VAL A 150 28.73 70.35 -9.90
N GLU A 151 27.65 70.33 -10.70
CA GLU A 151 27.62 71.01 -12.01
C GLU A 151 27.56 72.56 -11.91
N SER A 152 27.51 73.14 -10.70
CA SER A 152 27.42 74.59 -10.49
C SER A 152 28.51 75.15 -9.56
N ASN A 153 29.50 75.77 -10.19
CA ASN A 153 30.59 76.61 -9.65
C ASN A 153 31.71 75.93 -8.85
N ASP A 154 32.90 76.51 -9.08
CA ASP A 154 34.23 76.10 -8.65
C ASP A 154 34.84 77.20 -7.73
N ILE A 155 36.06 76.98 -7.23
CA ILE A 155 37.00 77.96 -6.62
C ILE A 155 36.86 78.26 -5.12
N ILE A 156 37.65 77.51 -4.32
CA ILE A 156 38.79 77.86 -3.39
C ILE A 156 38.91 79.26 -2.67
N PRO A 157 39.91 79.58 -1.78
CA PRO A 157 39.58 79.94 -0.38
C PRO A 157 40.29 81.24 0.16
N GLN A 158 40.68 81.22 1.46
CA GLN A 158 41.60 82.09 2.23
C GLN A 158 41.01 83.21 3.11
N GLU A 159 40.85 82.89 4.41
CA GLU A 159 41.24 83.79 5.51
C GLU A 159 42.09 83.00 6.53
N GLN A 160 43.39 82.83 6.24
CA GLN A 160 44.34 82.06 7.05
C GLN A 160 45.35 82.98 7.79
N GLN A 161 44.91 83.66 8.84
CA GLN A 161 45.84 84.35 9.75
C GLN A 161 45.46 84.17 11.23
N THR A 162 44.21 84.42 11.61
CA THR A 162 43.68 84.21 12.98
C THR A 162 43.67 82.75 13.40
N LEU A 163 43.52 81.83 12.45
CA LEU A 163 43.50 80.38 12.68
C LEU A 163 44.83 79.84 13.26
N LEU A 164 45.95 80.56 13.12
CA LEU A 164 47.30 80.02 13.36
C LEU A 164 47.64 79.85 14.85
N ASP A 165 47.13 80.72 15.73
CA ASP A 165 47.30 80.56 17.19
C ASP A 165 46.25 79.62 17.81
N GLU A 166 45.03 79.57 17.27
CA GLU A 166 44.09 78.48 17.60
C GLU A 166 44.68 77.12 17.18
N LEU A 167 45.34 77.04 16.03
CA LEU A 167 45.99 75.84 15.54
C LEU A 167 47.08 75.35 16.49
N ARG A 168 47.75 76.21 17.26
CA ARG A 168 48.75 75.76 18.26
C ARG A 168 48.12 75.08 19.47
N LYS A 169 46.98 75.58 19.97
CA LYS A 169 46.20 74.87 21.01
C LYS A 169 45.59 73.59 20.46
N LYS A 170 44.93 73.68 19.30
CA LYS A 170 44.36 72.53 18.60
C LYS A 170 45.44 71.52 18.20
N GLN A 171 46.70 71.90 18.01
CA GLN A 171 47.81 70.98 17.74
C GLN A 171 48.20 70.15 18.97
N ALA A 172 48.08 70.69 20.18
CA ALA A 172 48.26 69.91 21.41
C ALA A 172 47.11 68.92 21.62
N GLU A 173 45.86 69.37 21.51
CA GLU A 173 44.66 68.52 21.57
C GLU A 173 44.62 67.50 20.41
N VAL A 174 45.12 67.85 19.24
CA VAL A 174 45.31 66.93 18.11
C VAL A 174 46.41 65.93 18.41
N PHE A 175 47.53 66.29 19.06
CA PHE A 175 48.55 65.31 19.46
C PHE A 175 48.01 64.29 20.48
N GLU A 176 47.32 64.76 21.52
CA GLU A 176 46.74 63.87 22.54
C GLU A 176 45.63 62.98 21.97
N THR A 177 44.72 63.55 21.16
CA THR A 177 43.72 62.74 20.45
C THR A 177 44.31 61.95 19.28
N GLN A 178 45.52 62.25 18.79
CA GLN A 178 46.25 61.45 17.80
C GLN A 178 46.90 60.25 18.46
N ASP A 179 47.47 60.38 19.65
CA ASP A 179 47.95 59.23 20.42
C ASP A 179 46.79 58.32 20.87
N GLU A 180 45.64 58.89 21.28
CA GLU A 180 44.41 58.08 21.45
C GLU A 180 43.97 57.40 20.15
N LYS A 181 44.03 58.09 19.01
CA LYS A 181 43.69 57.47 17.71
C LYS A 181 44.72 56.43 17.31
N ILE A 182 45.99 56.56 17.70
CA ILE A 182 47.06 55.58 17.45
C ILE A 182 46.92 54.36 18.36
N THR A 183 46.51 54.50 19.62
CA THR A 183 46.17 53.34 20.47
C THR A 183 44.92 52.64 19.96
N LYS A 184 43.84 53.38 19.67
CA LYS A 184 42.61 52.83 19.05
C LYS A 184 42.88 52.20 17.68
N LEU A 185 43.80 52.74 16.87
CA LEU A 185 44.25 52.11 15.61
C LEU A 185 45.13 50.88 15.82
N LYS A 186 45.94 50.81 16.89
CA LYS A 186 46.68 49.58 17.27
C LYS A 186 45.70 48.50 17.74
N GLU A 187 44.71 48.85 18.55
CA GLU A 187 43.63 47.96 18.98
C GLU A 187 42.81 47.45 17.78
N CYS A 188 42.33 48.34 16.91
CA CYS A 188 41.65 47.95 15.69
C CYS A 188 42.53 47.12 14.75
N ARG A 189 43.84 47.37 14.66
CA ARG A 189 44.77 46.51 13.90
C ARG A 189 44.94 45.13 14.52
N ASN A 190 45.04 45.03 15.85
CA ASN A 190 45.13 43.75 16.56
C ASN A 190 43.84 42.95 16.37
N VAL A 191 42.68 43.54 16.65
CA VAL A 191 41.35 42.95 16.42
C VAL A 191 41.17 42.54 14.96
N ASN A 192 41.57 43.37 13.99
CA ASN A 192 41.53 43.01 12.58
C ASN A 192 42.48 41.86 12.25
N SER A 193 43.67 41.79 12.87
CA SER A 193 44.59 40.66 12.70
C SER A 193 44.02 39.35 13.25
N ASP A 194 43.29 39.40 14.38
CA ASP A 194 42.66 38.24 14.99
C ASP A 194 41.38 37.82 14.25
N LEU A 195 40.63 38.79 13.70
CA LEU A 195 39.55 38.51 12.76
C LEU A 195 40.06 37.90 11.45
N ILE A 196 41.24 38.31 10.95
CA ILE A 196 41.89 37.69 9.79
C ILE A 196 42.34 36.25 10.11
N LYS A 197 43.00 36.01 11.26
CA LYS A 197 43.32 34.64 11.72
C LYS A 197 42.06 33.79 11.82
N ARG A 198 41.01 34.30 12.48
CA ARG A 198 39.75 33.60 12.67
C ARG A 198 38.99 33.37 11.35
N ARG A 199 39.09 34.29 10.39
CA ARG A 199 38.59 34.08 9.03
C ARG A 199 39.35 32.92 8.37
N ASN A 200 40.67 32.90 8.46
CA ASN A 200 41.49 31.83 7.86
C ASN A 200 41.17 30.48 8.50
N ASP A 201 41.08 30.38 9.84
CA ASP A 201 40.61 29.18 10.56
C ASP A 201 39.27 28.66 10.02
N LEU A 202 38.35 29.57 9.71
CA LEU A 202 37.01 29.24 9.20
C LEU A 202 37.02 28.91 7.71
N GLU A 203 37.89 29.52 6.90
CA GLU A 203 38.12 29.13 5.52
C GLU A 203 38.76 27.74 5.42
N ASP A 204 39.73 27.40 6.27
CA ASP A 204 40.37 26.08 6.29
C ASP A 204 39.45 25.00 6.85
N LYS A 205 38.65 25.31 7.90
CA LYS A 205 37.56 24.42 8.33
C LYS A 205 36.52 24.23 7.22
N LYS A 206 36.20 25.27 6.45
CA LYS A 206 35.31 25.17 5.27
C LYS A 206 35.95 24.34 4.14
N ARG A 207 37.25 24.47 3.88
CA ARG A 207 37.98 23.62 2.91
C ARG A 207 37.91 22.15 3.33
N ASN A 208 38.20 21.85 4.60
CA ASN A 208 38.18 20.50 5.16
C ASN A 208 36.76 19.89 5.14
N LEU A 209 35.72 20.68 5.46
CA LEU A 209 34.33 20.25 5.35
C LEU A 209 33.89 20.05 3.89
N LEU A 210 34.38 20.85 2.94
CA LEU A 210 34.10 20.65 1.51
C LEU A 210 34.79 19.39 0.96
N THR A 211 35.99 19.03 1.44
CA THR A 211 36.62 17.75 1.10
C THR A 211 35.84 16.58 1.71
N THR A 212 35.47 16.61 3.01
CA THR A 212 34.69 15.49 3.58
C THR A 212 33.30 15.37 2.96
N ILE A 213 32.64 16.46 2.59
CA ILE A 213 31.38 16.42 1.80
C ILE A 213 31.60 15.78 0.43
N LYS A 214 32.74 16.05 -0.24
CA LYS A 214 33.08 15.40 -1.49
C LYS A 214 33.33 13.90 -1.28
N ASP A 215 34.15 13.53 -0.31
CA ASP A 215 34.52 12.13 -0.04
C ASP A 215 33.30 11.29 0.38
N LEU A 216 32.39 11.87 1.18
CA LEU A 216 31.09 11.28 1.50
C LEU A 216 30.20 11.14 0.26
N LYS A 217 30.19 12.13 -0.65
CA LYS A 217 29.40 12.07 -1.88
C LYS A 217 29.94 11.02 -2.87
N ASP A 218 31.26 10.94 -3.03
CA ASP A 218 31.94 9.92 -3.83
C ASP A 218 31.73 8.52 -3.21
N GLY A 219 31.68 8.42 -1.88
CA GLY A 219 31.31 7.21 -1.14
C GLY A 219 29.86 6.77 -1.33
N ILE A 220 28.91 7.70 -1.20
CA ILE A 220 27.47 7.46 -1.49
C ILE A 220 27.29 7.02 -2.95
N GLN A 221 28.01 7.62 -3.89
CA GLN A 221 27.93 7.23 -5.30
C GLN A 221 28.46 5.81 -5.56
N LYS A 222 29.51 5.37 -4.85
CA LYS A 222 29.96 3.96 -4.89
C LYS A 222 28.93 3.01 -4.29
N ALA A 223 28.45 3.29 -3.08
CA ALA A 223 27.43 2.46 -2.42
C ALA A 223 26.13 2.35 -3.25
N ASN A 224 25.74 3.43 -3.94
CA ASN A 224 24.56 3.43 -4.82
C ASN A 224 24.80 2.61 -6.11
N ASN A 225 26.01 2.66 -6.68
CA ASN A 225 26.38 1.81 -7.82
C ASN A 225 26.44 0.32 -7.42
N GLU A 226 26.93 0.01 -6.22
CA GLU A 226 26.95 -1.33 -5.64
C GLU A 226 25.53 -1.85 -5.38
N ALA A 227 24.65 -1.02 -4.81
CA ALA A 227 23.23 -1.33 -4.64
C ALA A 227 22.52 -1.63 -5.97
N VAL A 228 22.73 -0.81 -7.00
CA VAL A 228 22.16 -1.02 -8.35
C VAL A 228 22.71 -2.30 -9.02
N ASN A 229 23.93 -2.73 -8.70
CA ASN A 229 24.48 -3.98 -9.23
C ASN A 229 23.93 -5.21 -8.49
N GLU A 230 23.78 -5.15 -7.17
CA GLU A 230 23.10 -6.22 -6.40
C GLU A 230 21.58 -6.27 -6.68
N GLU A 231 20.94 -5.14 -7.02
CA GLU A 231 19.54 -5.12 -7.47
C GLU A 231 19.37 -5.83 -8.82
N LYS A 232 20.24 -5.58 -9.81
CA LYS A 232 20.26 -6.36 -11.06
C LYS A 232 20.53 -7.84 -10.83
N ARG A 233 21.48 -8.17 -9.97
CA ARG A 233 21.82 -9.56 -9.60
C ARG A 233 20.64 -10.26 -8.93
N LYS A 234 19.91 -9.55 -8.06
CA LYS A 234 18.66 -10.00 -7.46
C LYS A 234 17.59 -10.23 -8.52
N ASP A 235 17.43 -9.33 -9.49
CA ASP A 235 16.45 -9.49 -10.57
C ASP A 235 16.79 -10.67 -11.52
N GLU A 236 18.07 -10.92 -11.80
CA GLU A 236 18.53 -12.12 -12.50
C GLU A 236 18.22 -13.41 -11.71
N LEU A 237 18.42 -13.39 -10.39
CA LEU A 237 18.09 -14.52 -9.50
C LEU A 237 16.58 -14.72 -9.31
N ASP A 238 15.80 -13.64 -9.18
CA ASP A 238 14.33 -13.70 -9.10
C ASP A 238 13.74 -14.21 -10.42
N LYS A 239 14.36 -13.89 -11.56
CA LYS A 239 13.99 -14.46 -12.86
C LYS A 239 14.32 -15.96 -12.92
N GLN A 240 15.53 -16.37 -12.56
CA GLN A 240 15.88 -17.79 -12.46
C GLN A 240 14.96 -18.57 -11.50
N LEU A 241 14.62 -17.98 -10.35
CA LEU A 241 13.66 -18.56 -9.40
C LEU A 241 12.23 -18.62 -9.96
N LYS A 242 11.83 -17.70 -10.84
CA LYS A 242 10.54 -17.74 -11.54
C LYS A 242 10.51 -18.82 -12.61
N ASP A 243 11.59 -18.96 -13.37
CA ASP A 243 11.73 -20.01 -14.40
C ASP A 243 11.76 -21.39 -13.73
N ILE A 244 12.56 -21.58 -12.67
CA ILE A 244 12.59 -22.80 -11.83
C ILE A 244 11.23 -23.08 -11.16
N LYS A 245 10.46 -22.05 -10.75
CA LYS A 245 9.09 -22.23 -10.26
C LYS A 245 8.14 -22.69 -11.36
N SER A 246 8.24 -22.13 -12.57
CA SER A 246 7.44 -22.59 -13.71
C SER A 246 7.76 -24.04 -14.06
N ASP A 247 9.04 -24.43 -14.06
CA ASP A 247 9.45 -25.82 -14.25
C ASP A 247 8.99 -26.73 -13.12
N TYR A 248 9.05 -26.28 -11.85
CA TYR A 248 8.50 -27.03 -10.73
C TYR A 248 6.98 -27.18 -10.80
N GLU A 249 6.24 -26.15 -11.20
CA GLU A 249 4.78 -26.18 -11.40
C GLU A 249 4.41 -27.09 -12.58
N ASN A 250 5.17 -27.06 -13.68
CA ASN A 250 5.04 -27.99 -14.82
C ASN A 250 5.35 -29.44 -14.40
N ILE A 251 6.40 -29.67 -13.61
CA ILE A 251 6.73 -30.98 -13.05
C ILE A 251 5.63 -31.42 -12.07
N GLN A 252 5.12 -30.55 -11.21
CA GLN A 252 4.05 -30.88 -10.27
C GLN A 252 2.72 -31.14 -10.99
N ALA A 253 2.44 -30.46 -12.12
CA ALA A 253 1.30 -30.74 -12.98
C ALA A 253 1.46 -32.09 -13.70
N THR A 254 2.64 -32.41 -14.24
CA THR A 254 2.87 -33.74 -14.85
C THR A 254 2.92 -34.87 -13.82
N VAL A 255 3.34 -34.61 -12.58
CA VAL A 255 3.23 -35.54 -11.45
C VAL A 255 1.77 -35.73 -11.07
N LYS A 256 0.98 -34.67 -10.87
CA LYS A 256 -0.47 -34.78 -10.62
C LYS A 256 -1.21 -35.52 -11.74
N ASN A 257 -0.86 -35.27 -13.01
CA ASN A 257 -1.44 -35.97 -14.15
C ASN A 257 -0.98 -37.44 -14.21
N LYS A 258 0.24 -37.77 -13.78
CA LYS A 258 0.70 -39.16 -13.61
C LYS A 258 0.09 -39.83 -12.38
N GLU A 259 -0.27 -39.08 -11.33
CA GLU A 259 -0.97 -39.57 -10.15
C GLU A 259 -2.46 -39.81 -10.41
N SER A 260 -3.12 -38.94 -11.19
CA SER A 260 -4.47 -39.17 -11.69
C SER A 260 -4.50 -40.34 -12.66
N LEU A 261 -3.57 -40.40 -13.62
CA LEU A 261 -3.43 -41.55 -14.52
C LEU A 261 -3.09 -42.84 -13.75
N LYS A 262 -2.31 -42.76 -12.65
CA LYS A 262 -2.06 -43.90 -11.75
C LYS A 262 -3.29 -44.29 -10.94
N LEU A 263 -4.14 -43.34 -10.54
CA LEU A 263 -5.42 -43.63 -9.87
C LEU A 263 -6.44 -44.23 -10.84
N GLU A 264 -6.44 -43.77 -12.08
CA GLU A 264 -7.22 -44.31 -13.19
C GLU A 264 -6.73 -45.72 -13.54
N ILE A 265 -5.44 -45.93 -13.77
CA ILE A 265 -4.81 -47.27 -13.91
C ILE A 265 -5.06 -48.14 -12.67
N LEU A 266 -5.13 -47.62 -11.44
CA LEU A 266 -5.49 -48.40 -10.25
C LEU A 266 -6.99 -48.73 -10.15
N LYS A 267 -7.85 -47.93 -10.78
CA LYS A 267 -9.28 -48.19 -10.92
C LYS A 267 -9.51 -49.21 -12.04
N ASP A 268 -8.83 -49.05 -13.17
CA ASP A 268 -8.78 -50.00 -14.28
C ASP A 268 -8.18 -51.33 -13.83
N ILE A 269 -7.12 -51.34 -13.01
CA ILE A 269 -6.59 -52.56 -12.38
C ILE A 269 -7.62 -53.18 -11.42
N LYS A 270 -8.42 -52.39 -10.68
CA LYS A 270 -9.49 -52.95 -9.83
C LYS A 270 -10.67 -53.50 -10.64
N GLU A 271 -11.01 -52.89 -11.76
CA GLU A 271 -12.04 -53.37 -12.66
C GLU A 271 -11.52 -54.60 -13.43
N LEU A 272 -10.29 -54.58 -13.96
CA LEU A 272 -9.58 -55.76 -14.47
C LEU A 272 -9.39 -56.83 -13.39
N MET A 273 -9.22 -56.53 -12.11
CA MET A 273 -9.13 -57.57 -11.07
C MET A 273 -10.47 -58.26 -10.86
N LYS A 274 -11.58 -57.53 -10.81
CA LYS A 274 -12.93 -58.13 -10.83
C LYS A 274 -13.16 -58.94 -12.09
N ASP A 275 -12.73 -58.42 -13.22
CA ASP A 275 -12.85 -59.06 -14.54
C ASP A 275 -11.92 -60.27 -14.66
N VAL A 276 -10.76 -60.27 -13.99
CA VAL A 276 -9.81 -61.38 -13.88
C VAL A 276 -10.31 -62.44 -12.92
N ASP A 277 -10.94 -62.11 -11.79
CA ASP A 277 -11.57 -63.10 -10.91
C ASP A 277 -12.77 -63.76 -11.63
N PHE A 278 -13.64 -62.96 -12.28
CA PHE A 278 -14.72 -63.47 -13.14
C PHE A 278 -14.20 -64.29 -14.33
N LYS A 279 -13.05 -63.91 -14.91
CA LYS A 279 -12.37 -64.69 -15.95
C LYS A 279 -11.57 -65.86 -15.41
N ARG A 280 -11.21 -65.92 -14.13
CA ARG A 280 -10.48 -67.01 -13.46
C ARG A 280 -11.38 -68.21 -13.23
N ASP A 281 -12.61 -67.94 -12.79
CA ASP A 281 -13.68 -68.95 -12.72
C ASP A 281 -14.00 -69.50 -14.12
N ASN A 282 -13.99 -68.66 -15.17
CA ASN A 282 -14.06 -69.10 -16.57
C ASN A 282 -12.76 -69.77 -17.09
N HIS A 283 -11.58 -69.44 -16.55
CA HIS A 283 -10.30 -69.91 -17.11
C HIS A 283 -10.02 -71.38 -16.81
N SER A 284 -10.64 -71.91 -15.76
CA SER A 284 -10.72 -73.36 -15.51
C SER A 284 -11.39 -74.11 -16.66
N LEU A 285 -12.27 -73.45 -17.42
CA LEU A 285 -13.07 -74.04 -18.51
C LEU A 285 -12.47 -73.79 -19.91
N ASN A 286 -11.54 -72.83 -20.04
CA ASN A 286 -11.05 -72.35 -21.34
C ASN A 286 -9.57 -72.66 -21.61
N SER A 287 -8.90 -73.39 -20.71
CA SER A 287 -7.50 -73.82 -20.83
C SER A 287 -7.22 -74.75 -22.03
N GLU A 288 -8.24 -75.40 -22.58
CA GLU A 288 -8.12 -76.22 -23.80
C GLU A 288 -7.77 -75.41 -25.06
N LYS A 289 -8.05 -74.10 -25.09
CA LYS A 289 -7.86 -73.24 -26.28
C LYS A 289 -6.42 -72.70 -26.42
N ILE A 290 -5.46 -73.62 -26.28
CA ILE A 290 -4.02 -73.43 -26.53
C ILE A 290 -3.79 -73.09 -28.04
N LYS A 291 -2.58 -72.63 -28.38
CA LYS A 291 -1.96 -72.58 -29.74
C LYS A 291 -2.26 -71.36 -30.63
N THR A 292 -3.30 -70.56 -30.41
CA THR A 292 -3.71 -69.54 -31.41
C THR A 292 -2.93 -68.21 -31.38
N SER A 293 -2.33 -67.79 -30.26
CA SER A 293 -1.70 -66.45 -30.15
C SER A 293 -0.16 -66.44 -30.17
N GLN A 294 0.47 -67.44 -30.80
CA GLN A 294 1.92 -67.45 -31.03
C GLN A 294 2.38 -66.40 -32.07
N GLN A 295 1.44 -65.76 -32.78
CA GLN A 295 1.67 -64.81 -33.87
C GLN A 295 1.98 -63.37 -33.42
N ASN A 296 1.89 -63.04 -32.12
CA ASN A 296 2.16 -61.67 -31.63
C ASN A 296 3.64 -61.38 -31.33
N ASN A 297 4.52 -62.38 -31.38
CA ASN A 297 5.94 -62.24 -31.00
C ASN A 297 6.74 -61.30 -31.90
N ASP A 298 6.41 -61.18 -33.19
CA ASP A 298 7.26 -60.49 -34.17
C ASP A 298 7.37 -58.97 -33.90
N LYS A 299 6.40 -58.39 -33.19
CA LYS A 299 6.43 -56.97 -32.77
C LYS A 299 7.30 -56.72 -31.53
N LEU A 300 7.78 -57.77 -30.86
CA LEU A 300 8.66 -57.64 -29.69
C LEU A 300 10.13 -57.37 -30.08
N LEU A 301 10.52 -57.72 -31.31
CA LEU A 301 11.89 -57.64 -31.83
C LEU A 301 12.44 -56.21 -31.94
N GLU A 302 11.59 -55.22 -32.20
CA GLU A 302 12.04 -53.84 -32.41
C GLU A 302 12.36 -53.12 -31.08
N GLY A 303 11.66 -53.48 -29.99
CA GLY A 303 11.95 -52.99 -28.64
C GLY A 303 13.22 -53.59 -28.01
N LEU A 304 13.66 -54.78 -28.45
CA LEU A 304 14.86 -55.44 -27.93
C LEU A 304 16.14 -54.67 -28.24
N ARG A 305 16.25 -54.03 -29.42
CA ARG A 305 17.48 -53.32 -29.84
C ARG A 305 17.81 -52.12 -28.95
N TYR A 306 16.80 -51.42 -28.44
CA TYR A 306 16.97 -50.32 -27.48
C TYR A 306 17.42 -50.83 -26.09
N LEU A 307 17.07 -52.07 -25.73
CA LEU A 307 17.55 -52.71 -24.51
C LEU A 307 18.95 -53.30 -24.66
N GLU A 308 19.39 -53.68 -25.85
CA GLU A 308 20.77 -54.17 -26.09
C GLU A 308 21.83 -53.09 -25.81
N GLU A 309 21.58 -51.83 -26.23
CA GLU A 309 22.50 -50.70 -26.00
C GLU A 309 22.65 -50.34 -24.51
N VAL A 310 21.55 -50.44 -23.74
CA VAL A 310 21.58 -50.28 -22.27
C VAL A 310 22.29 -51.47 -21.60
N ASN A 311 22.08 -52.70 -22.09
CA ASN A 311 22.73 -53.89 -21.56
C ASN A 311 24.24 -53.94 -21.85
N GLN A 312 24.74 -53.35 -22.95
CA GLN A 312 26.19 -53.27 -23.16
C GLN A 312 26.90 -52.41 -22.10
N ASN A 313 26.28 -51.30 -21.70
CA ASN A 313 26.81 -50.44 -20.64
C ASN A 313 26.75 -51.13 -19.26
N LEU A 314 25.64 -51.79 -18.92
CA LEU A 314 25.57 -52.60 -17.69
C LEU A 314 26.56 -53.77 -17.71
N ASN A 315 26.77 -54.44 -18.85
CA ASN A 315 27.75 -55.51 -18.98
C ASN A 315 29.19 -55.04 -18.72
N GLY A 316 29.54 -53.77 -18.99
CA GLY A 316 30.84 -53.21 -18.62
C GLY A 316 31.07 -53.22 -17.10
N ASP A 317 30.14 -52.65 -16.35
CA ASP A 317 30.20 -52.61 -14.88
C ASP A 317 30.04 -54.00 -14.23
N VAL A 318 29.17 -54.83 -14.79
CA VAL A 318 29.03 -56.23 -14.37
C VAL A 318 30.33 -56.99 -14.61
N HIS A 319 30.98 -56.86 -15.77
CA HIS A 319 32.23 -57.59 -16.03
C HIS A 319 33.40 -57.09 -15.17
N ALA A 320 33.44 -55.79 -14.83
CA ALA A 320 34.38 -55.27 -13.84
C ALA A 320 34.16 -55.88 -12.44
N LYS A 321 32.90 -56.01 -12.01
CA LYS A 321 32.54 -56.67 -10.74
C LYS A 321 32.72 -58.19 -10.78
N GLU A 322 32.47 -58.84 -11.91
CA GLU A 322 32.80 -60.25 -12.14
C GLU A 322 34.30 -60.50 -12.03
N LEU A 323 35.16 -59.54 -12.37
CA LEU A 323 36.63 -59.66 -12.26
C LEU A 323 37.13 -59.52 -10.82
N GLU A 324 36.49 -58.68 -9.99
CA GLU A 324 36.71 -58.68 -8.54
C GLU A 324 36.16 -59.96 -7.91
N ILE A 325 34.94 -60.37 -8.27
CA ILE A 325 34.30 -61.60 -7.80
C ILE A 325 35.12 -62.83 -8.21
N ARG A 326 35.72 -62.88 -9.41
CA ARG A 326 36.63 -63.97 -9.82
C ARG A 326 37.87 -64.04 -8.96
N LYS A 327 38.51 -62.91 -8.64
CA LYS A 327 39.66 -62.88 -7.71
C LYS A 327 39.28 -63.39 -6.33
N TYR A 328 38.15 -62.94 -5.77
CA TYR A 328 37.66 -63.46 -4.50
C TYR A 328 37.21 -64.93 -4.58
N GLN A 329 36.71 -65.40 -5.72
CA GLN A 329 36.41 -66.82 -5.95
C GLN A 329 37.68 -67.66 -6.13
N GLU A 330 38.75 -67.13 -6.70
CA GLU A 330 40.05 -67.78 -6.80
C GLU A 330 40.75 -67.87 -5.43
N GLU A 331 40.66 -66.81 -4.61
CA GLU A 331 41.09 -66.87 -3.20
C GLU A 331 40.22 -67.84 -2.37
N LEU A 332 38.90 -67.82 -2.55
CA LEU A 332 37.97 -68.74 -1.89
C LEU A 332 38.20 -70.19 -2.32
N ASN A 333 38.47 -70.44 -3.60
CA ASN A 333 38.79 -71.76 -4.13
C ASN A 333 40.16 -72.22 -3.65
N ARG A 334 41.17 -71.36 -3.60
CA ARG A 334 42.48 -71.67 -3.01
C ARG A 334 42.36 -72.00 -1.52
N LYS A 335 41.51 -71.28 -0.78
CA LYS A 335 41.18 -71.61 0.62
C LYS A 335 40.34 -72.89 0.73
N ALA A 336 39.46 -73.16 -0.22
CA ALA A 336 38.71 -74.42 -0.28
C ALA A 336 39.61 -75.61 -0.64
N GLU A 337 40.65 -75.44 -1.45
CA GLU A 337 41.67 -76.47 -1.71
C GLU A 337 42.58 -76.71 -0.51
N GLU A 338 43.01 -75.66 0.20
CA GLU A 338 43.71 -75.79 1.49
C GLU A 338 42.82 -76.54 2.50
N ASN A 339 41.54 -76.18 2.59
CA ASN A 339 40.56 -76.86 3.45
C ASN A 339 40.25 -78.29 2.96
N GLN A 340 40.30 -78.56 1.65
CA GLN A 340 40.11 -79.92 1.11
C GLN A 340 41.37 -80.78 1.32
N LYS A 341 42.56 -80.18 1.42
CA LYS A 341 43.80 -80.87 1.83
C LYS A 341 43.74 -81.24 3.32
N THR A 342 43.38 -80.32 4.21
CA THR A 342 43.18 -80.65 5.63
C THR A 342 42.02 -81.64 5.84
N ILE A 343 40.93 -81.57 5.07
CA ILE A 343 39.86 -82.60 5.08
C ILE A 343 40.38 -83.96 4.61
N LYS A 344 41.29 -84.02 3.62
CA LYS A 344 41.95 -85.27 3.18
C LYS A 344 42.92 -85.81 4.24
N GLU A 345 43.65 -84.94 4.93
CA GLU A 345 44.52 -85.32 6.06
C GLU A 345 43.71 -85.82 7.25
N ILE A 346 42.60 -85.15 7.59
CA ILE A 346 41.61 -85.60 8.57
C ILE A 346 40.97 -86.92 8.15
N ALA A 347 40.71 -87.15 6.85
CA ALA A 347 40.22 -88.44 6.36
C ALA A 347 41.27 -89.56 6.45
N VAL A 348 42.56 -89.26 6.28
CA VAL A 348 43.68 -90.20 6.49
C VAL A 348 43.87 -90.50 7.99
N LEU A 349 43.77 -89.48 8.85
CA LEU A 349 43.78 -89.65 10.31
C LEU A 349 42.56 -90.45 10.79
N ASN A 350 41.37 -90.17 10.29
CA ASN A 350 40.16 -90.96 10.58
C ASN A 350 40.22 -92.39 10.02
N LYS A 351 40.95 -92.63 8.91
CA LYS A 351 41.28 -93.99 8.46
C LYS A 351 42.27 -94.68 9.39
N LYS A 352 43.30 -94.00 9.90
CA LYS A 352 44.17 -94.55 10.96
C LYS A 352 43.40 -94.83 12.25
N ILE A 353 42.52 -93.93 12.68
CA ILE A 353 41.66 -94.12 13.85
C ILE A 353 40.72 -95.31 13.64
N THR A 354 40.09 -95.47 12.47
CA THR A 354 39.20 -96.61 12.21
C THR A 354 39.94 -97.95 12.08
N ILE A 355 41.19 -97.96 11.62
CA ILE A 355 42.08 -99.12 11.69
C ILE A 355 42.41 -99.44 13.17
N ILE A 356 42.86 -98.45 13.94
CA ILE A 356 43.20 -98.62 15.37
C ILE A 356 41.97 -99.05 16.20
N THR A 357 40.75 -98.59 15.86
CA THR A 357 39.53 -99.11 16.52
C THR A 357 39.14 -100.51 16.07
N LYS A 358 39.53 -100.94 14.86
CA LYS A 358 39.36 -102.34 14.43
C LYS A 358 40.37 -103.25 15.14
N GLU A 359 41.65 -102.89 15.15
CA GLU A 359 42.69 -103.59 15.91
C GLU A 359 42.31 -103.66 17.40
N LYS A 360 41.78 -102.57 17.98
CA LYS A 360 41.24 -102.55 19.34
C LYS A 360 40.03 -103.50 19.51
N HIS A 361 39.08 -103.53 18.58
CA HIS A 361 37.93 -104.42 18.67
C HIS A 361 38.29 -105.89 18.40
N GLU A 362 39.30 -106.17 17.60
CA GLU A 362 39.87 -107.51 17.40
C GLU A 362 40.57 -107.98 18.69
N VAL A 363 41.36 -107.12 19.35
CA VAL A 363 41.94 -107.40 20.68
C VAL A 363 40.89 -107.48 21.79
N GLU A 364 39.80 -106.70 21.73
CA GLU A 364 38.66 -106.85 22.65
C GLU A 364 37.89 -108.15 22.40
N ALA A 365 37.78 -108.60 21.14
CA ALA A 365 37.20 -109.89 20.79
C ALA A 365 38.10 -111.06 21.22
N GLU A 366 39.41 -111.01 21.01
CA GLU A 366 40.35 -112.02 21.54
C GLU A 366 40.32 -112.09 23.07
N LYS A 367 40.17 -110.94 23.74
CA LYS A 367 40.03 -110.85 25.20
C LYS A 367 38.73 -111.48 25.71
N ASP A 368 37.61 -111.28 25.03
CA ASP A 368 36.32 -111.89 25.42
C ASP A 368 36.21 -113.36 24.97
N LEU A 369 36.89 -113.76 23.89
CA LEU A 369 37.14 -115.17 23.55
C LEU A 369 38.04 -115.83 24.60
N SER A 370 39.02 -115.11 25.15
CA SER A 370 39.86 -115.58 26.25
C SER A 370 39.08 -115.68 27.57
N LYS A 371 38.02 -114.88 27.78
CA LYS A 371 37.10 -115.07 28.92
C LYS A 371 36.25 -116.34 28.76
N THR A 372 35.63 -116.56 27.60
CA THR A 372 34.79 -117.75 27.40
C THR A 372 35.63 -119.03 27.42
N ASN A 373 36.87 -118.99 26.90
CA ASN A 373 37.85 -120.06 27.11
C ASN A 373 38.22 -120.24 28.59
N LEU A 374 38.31 -119.16 29.39
CA LEU A 374 38.51 -119.25 30.84
C LEU A 374 37.32 -119.86 31.57
N GLU A 375 36.08 -119.58 31.15
CA GLU A 375 34.87 -120.18 31.73
C GLU A 375 34.78 -121.68 31.38
N ILE A 376 35.07 -122.06 30.12
CA ILE A 376 35.19 -123.47 29.69
C ILE A 376 36.31 -124.19 30.47
N LEU A 377 37.46 -123.53 30.70
CA LEU A 377 38.57 -124.10 31.46
C LEU A 377 38.26 -124.21 32.97
N ASN A 378 37.44 -123.32 33.53
CA ASN A 378 36.95 -123.45 34.90
C ASN A 378 35.91 -124.57 35.05
N GLN A 379 35.04 -124.76 34.04
CA GLN A 379 34.13 -125.90 33.97
C GLN A 379 34.92 -127.22 33.93
N SER A 380 35.91 -127.31 33.04
CA SER A 380 36.81 -128.46 32.92
C SER A 380 37.60 -128.75 34.21
N ASN A 381 38.01 -127.72 34.96
CA ASN A 381 38.63 -127.87 36.28
C ASN A 381 37.68 -128.41 37.36
N ALA A 382 36.35 -128.28 37.20
CA ALA A 382 35.38 -128.90 38.09
C ALA A 382 35.23 -130.39 37.79
N ASP A 383 35.16 -130.78 36.51
CA ASP A 383 35.04 -132.18 36.11
C ASP A 383 36.32 -132.99 36.41
N THR A 384 37.51 -132.45 36.13
CA THR A 384 38.77 -133.14 36.50
C THR A 384 38.97 -133.30 38.01
N ARG A 385 38.29 -132.51 38.85
CA ARG A 385 38.27 -132.72 40.30
C ARG A 385 37.37 -133.88 40.73
N LYS A 386 36.34 -134.18 39.94
CA LYS A 386 35.37 -135.26 40.16
C LYS A 386 35.94 -136.62 39.77
N ASP A 387 36.73 -136.67 38.69
CA ASP A 387 37.42 -137.90 38.28
C ASP A 387 38.55 -138.30 39.25
N ASN A 388 39.27 -137.32 39.82
CA ASN A 388 40.27 -137.55 40.87
C ASN A 388 39.68 -138.15 42.17
N GLU A 389 38.36 -138.10 42.39
CA GLU A 389 37.70 -138.81 43.51
C GLU A 389 37.30 -140.26 43.16
N ASN A 390 37.22 -140.61 41.88
CA ASN A 390 36.97 -141.98 41.42
C ASN A 390 38.25 -142.82 41.40
N ASP A 391 39.37 -142.27 40.93
CA ASP A 391 40.67 -142.97 40.96
C ASP A 391 41.12 -143.33 42.38
N LYS A 392 40.68 -142.54 43.38
CA LYS A 392 40.90 -142.84 44.79
C LYS A 392 40.22 -144.13 45.27
N LYS A 393 39.15 -144.59 44.61
CA LYS A 393 38.42 -145.83 44.95
C LYS A 393 39.00 -147.06 44.25
N ASN A 394 39.63 -146.89 43.09
CA ASN A 394 40.28 -147.99 42.37
C ASN A 394 41.59 -148.46 43.02
N ILE A 395 42.23 -147.62 43.84
CA ILE A 395 43.49 -147.92 44.53
C ILE A 395 43.28 -148.83 45.77
N GLU A 396 42.10 -148.83 46.41
CA GLU A 396 41.81 -149.72 47.54
C GLU A 396 41.46 -151.17 47.14
N ALA A 397 41.25 -151.43 45.84
CA ALA A 397 40.93 -152.76 45.32
C ALA A 397 42.17 -153.66 45.10
N LEU A 398 43.34 -153.09 44.82
CA LEU A 398 44.54 -153.81 44.38
C LEU A 398 45.56 -154.11 45.51
N MET A 399 45.09 -154.42 46.71
CA MET A 399 45.91 -154.93 47.82
C MET A 399 45.38 -156.23 48.45
N ARG A 400 44.78 -157.12 47.64
CA ARG A 400 44.34 -158.46 48.09
C ARG A 400 44.78 -159.65 47.21
N GLU A 401 45.68 -159.45 46.25
CA GLU A 401 45.99 -160.50 45.25
C GLU A 401 47.50 -160.81 45.03
N ILE A 402 48.36 -160.47 46.00
CA ILE A 402 49.69 -161.09 46.12
C ILE A 402 49.89 -161.62 47.54
N ASN A 403 49.36 -162.83 47.78
CA ASN A 403 50.06 -163.92 48.50
C ASN A 403 49.19 -165.20 48.53
N THR A 404 48.63 -165.55 47.36
CA THR A 404 48.07 -166.87 47.04
C THR A 404 49.19 -167.92 46.83
N MET A 405 50.16 -167.96 47.76
CA MET A 405 51.26 -168.91 47.82
C MET A 405 51.50 -169.37 49.26
N ASN A 406 50.70 -170.36 49.67
CA ASN A 406 51.12 -171.56 50.40
C ASN A 406 49.87 -172.42 50.59
N LYS A 407 49.43 -173.00 49.47
CA LYS A 407 48.28 -173.91 49.38
C LYS A 407 48.75 -175.30 48.94
N ASP A 408 49.85 -175.74 49.54
CA ASP A 408 50.29 -177.12 49.44
C ASP A 408 49.51 -177.95 50.46
N CYS A 409 48.85 -178.99 49.95
CA CYS A 409 48.35 -180.20 50.63
C CYS A 409 48.78 -180.33 52.11
N ILE A 410 47.88 -180.32 53.10
CA ILE A 410 46.87 -181.38 53.31
C ILE A 410 47.36 -182.72 52.76
N ASP A 411 48.06 -183.51 53.57
CA ASP A 411 47.65 -184.90 53.77
C ASP A 411 48.37 -185.58 54.95
N MET A 412 47.74 -186.65 55.45
CA MET A 412 48.22 -187.62 56.43
C MET A 412 48.70 -187.08 57.79
N GLU A 413 47.70 -186.87 58.65
CA GLU A 413 47.51 -187.77 59.80
C GLU A 413 48.53 -188.90 60.02
N ASN A 414 48.95 -189.02 61.28
CA ASN A 414 49.14 -190.27 62.03
C ASN A 414 50.40 -191.15 61.86
N LEU A 415 50.97 -191.46 63.05
CA LEU A 415 51.74 -192.66 63.42
C LEU A 415 53.26 -192.73 63.14
N ALA A 416 54.00 -191.83 63.79
CA ALA A 416 55.34 -192.14 64.34
C ALA A 416 55.58 -191.43 65.70
N ARG A 417 54.76 -191.73 66.71
CA ARG A 417 54.99 -191.30 68.11
C ARG A 417 56.32 -191.92 68.64
N MET A 418 57.09 -191.20 69.46
CA MET A 418 56.87 -191.12 70.92
C MET A 418 58.07 -190.61 71.78
N HIS A 419 59.19 -190.16 71.22
CA HIS A 419 60.41 -189.82 72.00
C HIS A 419 60.93 -188.36 71.89
N SER A 420 60.10 -187.38 71.49
CA SER A 420 60.56 -186.00 71.20
C SER A 420 60.03 -184.90 72.13
N ASP A 421 59.18 -185.21 73.11
CA ASP A 421 58.17 -184.23 73.58
C ASP A 421 58.62 -183.27 74.71
N GLU A 422 59.73 -183.51 75.42
CA GLU A 422 60.08 -182.71 76.62
C GLU A 422 61.09 -181.56 76.41
N GLU A 423 62.21 -181.77 75.70
CA GLU A 423 63.28 -180.74 75.63
C GLU A 423 62.96 -179.54 74.71
N ILE A 424 62.13 -179.73 73.69
CA ILE A 424 61.88 -178.69 72.67
C ILE A 424 60.98 -177.57 73.21
N MET A 425 60.05 -177.88 74.13
CA MET A 425 59.05 -176.93 74.63
C MET A 425 59.68 -175.68 75.27
N LYS A 426 60.63 -175.85 76.20
CA LYS A 426 61.22 -174.74 76.97
C LYS A 426 62.04 -173.75 76.11
N LYS A 427 62.58 -174.19 74.97
CA LYS A 427 63.29 -173.29 74.02
C LYS A 427 62.35 -172.40 73.19
N ASN A 428 61.08 -172.76 73.06
CA ASN A 428 60.13 -172.01 72.24
C ASN A 428 59.44 -170.85 72.99
N GLU A 429 59.21 -170.96 74.30
CA GLU A 429 58.60 -169.88 75.09
C GLU A 429 59.51 -168.64 75.17
N GLN A 430 60.82 -168.83 75.39
CA GLN A 430 61.82 -167.75 75.41
C GLN A 430 61.88 -166.96 74.07
N ARG A 431 61.44 -167.58 72.96
CA ARG A 431 61.35 -166.96 71.63
C ARG A 431 60.03 -166.21 71.41
N LYS A 432 58.91 -166.62 72.02
CA LYS A 432 57.62 -165.91 71.93
C LYS A 432 57.71 -164.52 72.54
N ILE A 433 58.12 -164.41 73.81
CA ILE A 433 58.19 -163.14 74.56
C ILE A 433 59.13 -162.12 73.86
N ASN A 434 60.25 -162.57 73.28
CA ASN A 434 61.16 -161.71 72.52
C ASN A 434 60.56 -161.20 71.20
N ASN A 435 59.64 -161.94 70.59
CA ASN A 435 58.91 -161.51 69.39
C ASN A 435 57.74 -160.57 69.73
N GLU A 436 57.08 -160.77 70.88
CA GLU A 436 56.05 -159.86 71.42
C GLU A 436 56.67 -158.48 71.76
N ILE A 437 57.82 -158.44 72.44
CA ILE A 437 58.55 -157.18 72.68
C ILE A 437 58.94 -156.49 71.36
N LYS A 438 59.18 -157.24 70.28
CA LYS A 438 59.42 -156.69 68.93
C LYS A 438 58.14 -156.22 68.24
N SER A 439 56.99 -156.85 68.43
CA SER A 439 55.71 -156.36 67.88
C SER A 439 55.28 -155.08 68.59
N SER A 440 55.29 -155.04 69.93
CA SER A 440 54.96 -153.83 70.70
C SER A 440 55.90 -152.66 70.38
N LYS A 441 57.20 -152.89 70.13
CA LYS A 441 58.11 -151.83 69.66
C LYS A 441 57.77 -151.32 68.25
N LYS A 442 57.32 -152.18 67.32
CA LYS A 442 56.80 -151.74 66.01
C LYS A 442 55.47 -150.99 66.14
N GLU A 443 54.62 -151.38 67.09
CA GLU A 443 53.33 -150.74 67.35
C GLU A 443 53.49 -149.35 67.97
N ILE A 444 54.38 -149.19 68.94
CA ILE A 444 54.80 -147.89 69.49
C ILE A 444 55.40 -147.00 68.38
N ALA A 445 56.14 -147.57 67.42
CA ALA A 445 56.65 -146.81 66.27
C ALA A 445 55.51 -146.34 65.33
N LYS A 446 54.52 -147.19 65.05
CA LYS A 446 53.29 -146.79 64.31
C LYS A 446 52.52 -145.69 65.03
N LEU A 447 52.28 -145.83 66.33
CA LEU A 447 51.57 -144.83 67.14
C LEU A 447 52.32 -143.49 67.20
N LYS A 448 53.66 -143.50 67.30
CA LYS A 448 54.47 -142.28 67.20
C LYS A 448 54.40 -141.64 65.81
N ALA A 449 54.38 -142.42 64.73
CA ALA A 449 54.18 -141.89 63.38
C ALA A 449 52.79 -141.28 63.20
N LEU A 450 51.73 -141.92 63.73
CA LEU A 450 50.37 -141.41 63.71
C LEU A 450 50.24 -140.11 64.53
N ILE A 451 50.84 -140.02 65.72
CA ILE A 451 50.88 -138.79 66.53
C ILE A 451 51.62 -137.67 65.78
N TYR A 452 52.72 -137.97 65.09
CA TYR A 452 53.44 -136.99 64.29
C TYR A 452 52.61 -136.49 63.08
N GLN A 453 51.87 -137.39 62.43
CA GLN A 453 50.96 -137.02 61.35
C GLN A 453 49.78 -136.18 61.86
N LEU A 454 49.12 -136.59 62.95
CA LEU A 454 48.01 -135.84 63.55
C LEU A 454 48.44 -134.44 64.00
N LYS A 455 49.65 -134.27 64.56
CA LYS A 455 50.21 -132.94 64.84
C LYS A 455 50.46 -132.12 63.58
N ARG A 456 50.99 -132.73 62.52
CA ARG A 456 51.20 -132.05 61.23
C ARG A 456 49.88 -131.61 60.60
N ASP A 457 48.82 -132.39 60.76
CA ASP A 457 47.47 -132.05 60.30
C ASP A 457 46.83 -130.98 61.21
N GLU A 458 47.05 -131.02 62.53
CA GLU A 458 46.67 -129.95 63.49
C GLU A 458 47.35 -128.61 63.13
N ASP A 459 48.67 -128.59 62.96
CA ASP A 459 49.44 -127.42 62.52
C ASP A 459 48.93 -126.89 61.17
N LYS A 460 48.63 -127.79 60.22
CA LYS A 460 48.10 -127.45 58.90
C LYS A 460 46.70 -126.82 59.00
N TYR A 461 45.75 -127.43 59.71
CA TYR A 461 44.39 -126.89 59.82
C TYR A 461 44.35 -125.60 60.66
N SER A 462 45.23 -125.47 61.66
CA SER A 462 45.45 -124.21 62.39
C SER A 462 45.92 -123.10 61.45
N LEU A 463 46.89 -123.39 60.58
CA LEU A 463 47.37 -122.45 59.56
C LEU A 463 46.30 -122.14 58.49
N GLU A 464 45.53 -123.12 58.04
CA GLU A 464 44.42 -122.91 57.09
C GLU A 464 43.29 -122.06 57.69
N ALA A 465 42.91 -122.30 58.95
CA ALA A 465 41.93 -121.51 59.69
C ALA A 465 42.43 -120.07 59.93
N SER A 466 43.70 -119.90 60.29
CA SER A 466 44.33 -118.58 60.44
C SER A 466 44.32 -117.80 59.13
N ASN A 467 44.72 -118.43 58.02
CA ASN A 467 44.67 -117.83 56.68
C ASN A 467 43.24 -117.48 56.22
N ALA A 468 42.25 -118.32 56.54
CA ALA A 468 40.85 -118.03 56.27
C ALA A 468 40.34 -116.83 57.09
N TYR A 469 40.73 -116.74 58.37
CA TYR A 469 40.41 -115.61 59.23
C TYR A 469 41.07 -114.31 58.75
N SER A 470 42.34 -114.33 58.35
CA SER A 470 43.01 -113.17 57.76
C SER A 470 42.31 -112.68 56.48
N LYS A 471 41.88 -113.60 55.60
CA LYS A 471 41.08 -113.25 54.41
C LYS A 471 39.71 -112.68 54.77
N TYR A 472 39.06 -113.20 55.82
CA TYR A 472 37.79 -112.65 56.33
C TYR A 472 37.97 -111.21 56.85
N ILE A 473 39.01 -110.94 57.64
CA ILE A 473 39.31 -109.57 58.12
C ILE A 473 39.61 -108.64 56.94
N GLN A 474 40.47 -109.04 56.00
CA GLN A 474 40.79 -108.24 54.81
C GLN A 474 39.55 -107.91 53.95
N THR A 475 38.65 -108.88 53.74
CA THR A 475 37.41 -108.64 52.99
C THR A 475 36.42 -107.78 53.76
N LEU A 476 36.35 -107.90 55.09
CA LEU A 476 35.54 -107.04 55.95
C LEU A 476 36.06 -105.58 55.95
N GLU A 477 37.38 -105.38 55.95
CA GLU A 477 38.02 -104.08 55.77
C GLU A 477 37.76 -103.49 54.38
N GLN A 478 37.84 -104.30 53.31
CA GLN A 478 37.46 -103.87 51.97
C GLN A 478 35.97 -103.47 51.90
N VAL A 479 35.07 -104.19 52.57
CA VAL A 479 33.65 -103.82 52.67
C VAL A 479 33.45 -102.51 53.45
N LYS A 480 34.18 -102.30 54.56
CA LYS A 480 34.18 -101.01 55.29
C LYS A 480 34.66 -99.86 54.39
N TYR A 481 35.78 -100.04 53.69
CA TYR A 481 36.33 -99.06 52.76
C TYR A 481 35.36 -98.74 51.61
N LYS A 482 34.76 -99.77 50.98
CA LYS A 482 33.75 -99.58 49.93
C LYS A 482 32.48 -98.92 50.44
N LYS A 483 32.02 -99.22 51.67
CA LYS A 483 30.90 -98.49 52.30
C LYS A 483 31.24 -97.02 52.53
N SER A 484 32.44 -96.72 53.05
CA SER A 484 32.90 -95.33 53.22
C SER A 484 32.99 -94.57 51.89
N MET A 485 33.49 -95.22 50.83
CA MET A 485 33.50 -94.67 49.47
C MET A 485 32.07 -94.40 48.95
N ILE A 486 31.13 -95.32 49.18
CA ILE A 486 29.72 -95.13 48.78
C ILE A 486 29.10 -93.96 49.53
N THR A 487 29.31 -93.83 50.84
CA THR A 487 28.81 -92.68 51.63
C THR A 487 29.42 -91.36 51.16
N GLN A 488 30.71 -91.33 50.81
CA GLN A 488 31.33 -90.14 50.23
C GLN A 488 30.71 -89.79 48.86
N LEU A 489 30.58 -90.76 47.94
CA LEU A 489 29.96 -90.54 46.63
C LEU A 489 28.48 -90.13 46.73
N GLN A 490 27.74 -90.62 47.72
CA GLN A 490 26.37 -90.17 48.03
C GLN A 490 26.33 -88.71 48.52
N LYS A 491 27.32 -88.30 49.34
CA LYS A 491 27.48 -86.90 49.74
C LYS A 491 27.86 -86.01 48.56
N ASP A 492 28.82 -86.44 47.75
CA ASP A 492 29.26 -85.72 46.54
C ASP A 492 28.09 -85.56 45.54
N ASN A 493 27.25 -86.58 45.39
CA ASN A 493 26.05 -86.53 44.55
C ASN A 493 24.98 -85.58 45.11
N THR A 494 24.68 -85.61 46.41
CA THR A 494 23.71 -84.66 47.01
C THR A 494 24.24 -83.21 46.99
N GLU A 495 25.54 -83.01 47.12
CA GLU A 495 26.17 -81.71 46.86
C GLU A 495 26.08 -81.29 45.38
N ALA A 496 26.23 -82.21 44.43
CA ALA A 496 26.09 -81.94 43.01
C ALA A 496 24.63 -81.60 42.63
N GLU A 497 23.65 -82.32 43.18
CA GLU A 497 22.22 -82.05 43.02
C GLU A 497 21.84 -80.68 43.62
N ALA A 498 22.39 -80.33 44.79
CA ALA A 498 22.21 -79.01 45.39
C ALA A 498 22.80 -77.89 44.51
N LYS A 499 24.02 -78.08 43.98
CA LYS A 499 24.69 -77.15 43.06
C LYS A 499 23.90 -77.02 41.74
N LEU A 500 23.39 -78.12 41.18
CA LEU A 500 22.54 -78.13 39.99
C LEU A 500 21.24 -77.35 40.22
N LYS A 501 20.56 -77.58 41.35
CA LYS A 501 19.33 -76.87 41.71
C LYS A 501 19.57 -75.38 41.96
N GLN A 502 20.70 -75.02 42.56
CA GLN A 502 21.13 -73.63 42.70
C GLN A 502 21.37 -72.97 41.32
N GLN A 503 22.02 -73.68 40.39
CA GLN A 503 22.24 -73.20 39.02
C GLN A 503 20.94 -73.09 38.22
N GLN A 504 19.98 -74.01 38.41
CA GLN A 504 18.63 -73.91 37.83
C GLN A 504 17.91 -72.67 38.33
N ASN A 505 17.86 -72.45 39.65
CA ASN A 505 17.25 -71.25 40.23
C ASN A 505 17.91 -69.95 39.73
N LEU A 506 19.25 -69.92 39.60
CA LEU A 506 19.99 -68.78 39.05
C LEU A 506 19.68 -68.56 37.57
N TYR A 507 19.58 -69.62 36.77
CA TYR A 507 19.20 -69.52 35.35
C TYR A 507 17.75 -69.06 35.18
N GLU A 508 16.82 -69.52 36.03
CA GLU A 508 15.43 -69.06 36.02
C GLU A 508 15.30 -67.59 36.45
N ALA A 509 16.07 -67.14 37.45
CA ALA A 509 16.17 -65.74 37.82
C ALA A 509 16.72 -64.89 36.65
N VAL A 510 17.87 -65.25 36.09
CA VAL A 510 18.47 -64.54 34.93
C VAL A 510 17.54 -64.56 33.71
N ARG A 511 16.78 -65.63 33.49
CA ARG A 511 15.77 -65.71 32.41
C ARG A 511 14.57 -64.82 32.69
N SER A 512 14.12 -64.72 33.94
CA SER A 512 13.08 -63.78 34.39
C SER A 512 13.55 -62.34 34.19
N ASP A 513 14.72 -61.99 34.70
CA ASP A 513 15.33 -60.65 34.58
C ASP A 513 15.53 -60.27 33.11
N ARG A 514 16.06 -61.18 32.28
CA ARG A 514 16.17 -60.96 30.83
C ARG A 514 14.82 -60.69 30.18
N ASN A 515 13.75 -61.38 30.58
CA ASN A 515 12.41 -61.15 30.05
C ASN A 515 11.83 -59.82 30.54
N ILE A 516 12.07 -59.43 31.80
CA ILE A 516 11.71 -58.11 32.36
C ILE A 516 12.44 -56.99 31.60
N TYR A 517 13.77 -57.07 31.49
CA TYR A 517 14.57 -56.10 30.73
C TYR A 517 14.19 -56.05 29.25
N SER A 518 13.82 -57.19 28.64
CA SER A 518 13.30 -57.21 27.26
C SER A 518 11.95 -56.48 27.13
N LYS A 519 11.07 -56.61 28.13
CA LYS A 519 9.79 -55.90 28.19
C LYS A 519 10.00 -54.40 28.40
N THR A 520 10.81 -54.01 29.38
CA THR A 520 11.14 -52.59 29.65
C THR A 520 11.91 -51.94 28.50
N LEU A 521 12.74 -52.70 27.77
CA LEU A 521 13.38 -52.23 26.54
C LEU A 521 12.38 -52.06 25.39
N LEU A 522 11.35 -52.90 25.29
CA LEU A 522 10.25 -52.70 24.33
C LEU A 522 9.46 -51.43 24.69
N GLU A 523 8.98 -51.33 25.94
CA GLU A 523 8.23 -50.19 26.47
C GLU A 523 9.00 -48.87 26.27
N SER A 524 10.30 -48.84 26.59
CA SER A 524 11.14 -47.64 26.40
C SER A 524 11.39 -47.30 24.92
N ASN A 525 11.40 -48.29 24.01
CA ASN A 525 11.45 -48.00 22.57
C ASN A 525 10.09 -47.52 22.03
N GLU A 526 8.97 -48.02 22.56
CA GLU A 526 7.62 -47.52 22.24
C GLU A 526 7.43 -46.08 22.73
N GLU A 527 7.83 -45.75 23.96
CA GLU A 527 7.88 -44.37 24.49
C GLU A 527 8.76 -43.46 23.63
N LYS A 528 9.94 -43.93 23.22
CA LYS A 528 10.88 -43.21 22.36
C LYS A 528 10.32 -42.94 20.97
N ASP A 529 9.58 -43.89 20.38
CA ASP A 529 8.92 -43.67 19.10
C ASP A 529 7.64 -42.83 19.23
N GLU A 530 6.92 -42.88 20.36
CA GLU A 530 5.91 -41.86 20.70
C GLU A 530 6.52 -40.47 20.81
N LEU A 531 7.64 -40.31 21.51
CA LEU A 531 8.35 -39.04 21.64
C LEU A 531 8.85 -38.55 20.27
N ARG A 532 9.26 -39.44 19.37
CA ARG A 532 9.59 -39.09 17.98
C ARG A 532 8.36 -38.67 17.15
N ARG A 533 7.19 -39.29 17.36
CA ARG A 533 5.92 -38.84 16.75
C ARG A 533 5.52 -37.46 17.29
N LYS A 534 5.57 -37.26 18.61
CA LYS A 534 5.30 -35.98 19.29
C LYS A 534 6.27 -34.90 18.82
N PHE A 535 7.56 -35.19 18.71
CA PHE A 535 8.56 -34.28 18.15
C PHE A 535 8.24 -33.89 16.70
N LYS A 536 7.93 -34.85 15.81
CA LYS A 536 7.52 -34.54 14.43
C LYS A 536 6.26 -33.68 14.36
N ILE A 537 5.28 -33.89 15.25
CA ILE A 537 4.08 -33.04 15.32
C ILE A 537 4.45 -31.61 15.75
N LEU A 538 5.29 -31.46 16.77
CA LEU A 538 5.81 -30.16 17.21
C LEU A 538 6.64 -29.47 16.13
N GLU A 539 7.43 -30.22 15.35
CA GLU A 539 8.21 -29.73 14.22
C GLU A 539 7.31 -29.18 13.10
N HIS A 540 6.24 -29.89 12.73
CA HIS A 540 5.22 -29.39 11.79
C HIS A 540 4.48 -28.17 12.35
N GLN A 541 4.20 -28.12 13.66
CA GLN A 541 3.61 -26.94 14.31
C GLN A 541 4.58 -25.75 14.29
N ILE A 542 5.88 -25.95 14.50
CA ILE A 542 6.91 -24.91 14.39
C ILE A 542 7.02 -24.40 12.95
N ILE A 543 6.94 -25.28 11.94
CA ILE A 543 6.91 -24.89 10.52
C ILE A 543 5.66 -24.04 10.24
N LYS A 544 4.46 -24.51 10.62
CA LYS A 544 3.21 -23.76 10.43
C LYS A 544 3.22 -22.41 11.15
N LEU A 545 3.76 -22.34 12.38
CA LEU A 545 3.91 -21.07 13.11
C LEU A 545 4.92 -20.14 12.45
N ARG A 546 6.00 -20.64 11.84
CA ARG A 546 6.94 -19.84 11.02
C ARG A 546 6.28 -19.32 9.75
N GLU A 547 5.42 -20.11 9.10
CA GLU A 547 4.63 -19.69 7.93
C GLU A 547 3.58 -18.62 8.31
N GLU A 548 2.89 -18.79 9.44
CA GLU A 548 1.99 -17.78 10.01
C GLU A 548 2.71 -16.49 10.42
N ILE A 549 3.92 -16.58 10.97
CA ILE A 549 4.76 -15.41 11.27
C ILE A 549 5.24 -14.75 9.97
N SER A 550 5.65 -15.52 8.97
CA SER A 550 6.11 -15.02 7.66
C SER A 550 5.00 -14.27 6.92
N SER A 551 3.80 -14.86 6.85
CA SER A 551 2.61 -14.22 6.26
C SER A 551 2.17 -12.98 7.03
N LYS A 552 2.16 -13.01 8.38
CA LYS A 552 1.90 -11.81 9.21
C LYS A 552 2.97 -10.72 9.03
N ASN A 553 4.24 -11.09 8.85
CA ASN A 553 5.31 -10.14 8.56
C ASN A 553 5.16 -9.51 7.17
N ASN A 554 4.70 -10.27 6.18
CA ASN A 554 4.39 -9.76 4.84
C ASN A 554 3.21 -8.77 4.87
N THR A 555 2.09 -9.10 5.54
CA THR A 555 0.97 -8.16 5.65
C THR A 555 1.32 -6.93 6.51
N ILE A 556 2.15 -7.07 7.54
CA ILE A 556 2.71 -5.92 8.27
C ILE A 556 3.61 -5.06 7.37
N ARG A 557 4.40 -5.67 6.46
CA ARG A 557 5.21 -4.93 5.48
C ARG A 557 4.34 -4.20 4.46
N GLU A 558 3.29 -4.83 3.95
CA GLU A 558 2.31 -4.23 3.04
C GLU A 558 1.57 -3.06 3.71
N LEU A 559 1.10 -3.23 4.94
CA LEU A 559 0.44 -2.18 5.73
C LEU A 559 1.41 -1.03 6.07
N ARG A 560 2.69 -1.32 6.34
CA ARG A 560 3.72 -0.28 6.51
C ARG A 560 3.97 0.49 5.22
N GLN A 561 4.04 -0.19 4.07
CA GLN A 561 4.18 0.48 2.77
C GLN A 561 2.95 1.34 2.45
N GLN A 562 1.74 0.86 2.75
CA GLN A 562 0.51 1.65 2.61
C GLN A 562 0.52 2.87 3.55
N ALA A 563 0.98 2.70 4.80
CA ALA A 563 1.12 3.81 5.74
C ALA A 563 2.13 4.86 5.26
N THR A 564 3.33 4.47 4.81
CA THR A 564 4.31 5.43 4.26
C THR A 564 3.80 6.11 2.99
N ASN A 565 3.13 5.38 2.10
CA ASN A 565 2.50 5.97 0.92
C ASN A 565 1.42 7.00 1.31
N LEU A 566 0.62 6.72 2.35
CA LEU A 566 -0.39 7.65 2.88
C LEU A 566 0.24 8.84 3.63
N GLU A 567 1.41 8.69 4.24
CA GLU A 567 2.18 9.80 4.82
C GLU A 567 2.79 10.69 3.73
N GLU A 568 3.29 10.12 2.63
CA GLU A 568 3.73 10.85 1.43
C GLU A 568 2.55 11.58 0.76
N GLU A 569 1.39 10.92 0.59
CA GLU A 569 0.20 11.59 0.08
C GLU A 569 -0.32 12.68 1.03
N ASN A 570 -0.33 12.45 2.34
CA ASN A 570 -0.74 13.47 3.32
C ASN A 570 0.20 14.66 3.33
N THR A 571 1.52 14.47 3.37
CA THR A 571 2.48 15.58 3.30
C THR A 571 2.43 16.32 1.96
N ALA A 572 2.22 15.61 0.84
CA ALA A 572 1.95 16.25 -0.45
C ALA A 572 0.62 17.02 -0.45
N ASN A 573 -0.42 16.52 0.22
CA ASN A 573 -1.72 17.19 0.35
C ASN A 573 -1.66 18.38 1.33
N GLU A 574 -0.84 18.35 2.37
CA GLU A 574 -0.55 19.51 3.22
C GLU A 574 0.23 20.59 2.46
N GLN A 575 1.19 20.21 1.60
CA GLN A 575 1.88 21.16 0.73
C GLN A 575 0.92 21.78 -0.30
N LYS A 576 0.01 20.99 -0.90
CA LYS A 576 -1.08 21.52 -1.74
C LYS A 576 -1.98 22.46 -0.95
N LYS A 577 -2.40 22.08 0.27
CA LYS A 577 -3.25 22.88 1.17
C LYS A 577 -2.59 24.22 1.51
N LYS A 578 -1.33 24.24 1.94
CA LYS A 578 -0.55 25.48 2.19
C LYS A 578 -0.51 26.38 0.95
N ARG A 579 -0.20 25.82 -0.23
CA ARG A 579 -0.24 26.57 -1.51
C ARG A 579 -1.62 27.12 -1.87
N TYR A 580 -2.70 26.42 -1.51
CA TYR A 580 -4.08 26.91 -1.70
C TYR A 580 -4.47 27.95 -0.64
N GLU A 581 -4.00 27.85 0.60
CA GLU A 581 -4.21 28.85 1.67
C GLU A 581 -3.43 30.14 1.39
N GLU A 582 -2.21 30.04 0.86
CA GLU A 582 -1.41 31.17 0.36
C GLU A 582 -2.13 31.88 -0.80
N LYS A 583 -2.56 31.12 -1.83
CA LYS A 583 -3.36 31.67 -2.93
C LYS A 583 -4.70 32.24 -2.45
N LYS A 584 -5.34 31.64 -1.45
CA LYS A 584 -6.57 32.17 -0.84
C LYS A 584 -6.29 33.52 -0.18
N LYS A 585 -5.26 33.64 0.67
CA LYS A 585 -4.84 34.91 1.27
C LYS A 585 -4.48 35.97 0.24
N GLU A 586 -3.81 35.59 -0.85
CA GLU A 586 -3.50 36.47 -1.98
C GLU A 586 -4.81 37.00 -2.63
N LYS A 587 -5.78 36.12 -2.90
CA LYS A 587 -7.09 36.51 -3.48
C LYS A 587 -7.97 37.29 -2.49
N GLU A 588 -7.93 36.99 -1.20
CA GLU A 588 -8.57 37.80 -0.15
C GLU A 588 -7.93 39.21 -0.08
N GLY A 589 -6.61 39.32 -0.25
CA GLY A 589 -5.91 40.59 -0.40
C GLY A 589 -6.35 41.38 -1.63
N TYR A 590 -6.48 40.75 -2.79
CA TYR A 590 -7.04 41.40 -3.98
C TYR A 590 -8.51 41.80 -3.79
N ILE A 591 -9.35 40.94 -3.20
CA ILE A 591 -10.76 41.25 -2.90
C ILE A 591 -10.84 42.48 -2.00
N LYS A 592 -10.09 42.52 -0.89
CA LYS A 592 -10.06 43.68 0.02
C LYS A 592 -9.57 44.97 -0.68
N ASN A 593 -8.62 44.85 -1.60
CA ASN A 593 -8.19 45.98 -2.43
C ASN A 593 -9.28 46.44 -3.41
N TYR A 594 -10.02 45.52 -4.04
CA TYR A 594 -11.17 45.85 -4.89
C TYR A 594 -12.35 46.41 -4.09
N GLU A 595 -12.63 45.92 -2.87
CA GLU A 595 -13.64 46.48 -1.97
C GLU A 595 -13.30 47.92 -1.57
N ASN A 596 -12.02 48.20 -1.27
CA ASN A 596 -11.53 49.56 -1.03
C ASN A 596 -11.67 50.45 -2.29
N GLN A 597 -11.37 49.94 -3.49
CA GLN A 597 -11.56 50.67 -4.74
C GLN A 597 -13.05 50.93 -5.04
N ILE A 598 -13.91 49.92 -4.89
CA ILE A 598 -15.37 50.03 -5.03
C ILE A 598 -15.94 51.04 -4.04
N SER A 599 -15.42 51.10 -2.80
CA SER A 599 -15.84 52.06 -1.79
C SER A 599 -15.44 53.49 -2.16
N LYS A 600 -14.21 53.70 -2.67
CA LYS A 600 -13.77 54.99 -3.24
C LYS A 600 -14.59 55.40 -4.46
N LEU A 601 -14.89 54.48 -5.36
CA LEU A 601 -15.71 54.72 -6.56
C LEU A 601 -17.17 55.05 -6.18
N LYS A 602 -17.77 54.35 -5.21
CA LYS A 602 -19.10 54.69 -4.67
C LYS A 602 -19.14 56.09 -4.07
N TYR A 603 -18.11 56.48 -3.31
CA TYR A 603 -18.00 57.84 -2.77
C TYR A 603 -17.87 58.89 -3.90
N TYR A 604 -17.04 58.62 -4.91
CA TYR A 604 -16.89 59.51 -6.07
C TYR A 604 -18.19 59.64 -6.87
N ILE A 605 -18.90 58.53 -7.13
CA ILE A 605 -20.22 58.53 -7.78
C ILE A 605 -21.21 59.38 -6.97
N ALA A 606 -21.30 59.19 -5.65
CA ALA A 606 -22.21 59.98 -4.80
C ALA A 606 -21.88 61.48 -4.83
N SER A 607 -20.59 61.85 -4.84
CA SER A 607 -20.15 63.24 -4.98
C SER A 607 -20.55 63.84 -6.34
N VAL A 608 -20.30 63.11 -7.43
CA VAL A 608 -20.64 63.53 -8.80
C VAL A 608 -22.16 63.58 -9.01
N GLU A 609 -22.94 62.69 -8.40
CA GLU A 609 -24.40 62.77 -8.44
C GLU A 609 -24.92 63.96 -7.65
N GLN A 610 -24.33 64.28 -6.49
CA GLN A 610 -24.68 65.49 -5.73
C GLN A 610 -24.34 66.76 -6.51
N GLU A 611 -23.22 66.79 -7.24
CA GLU A 611 -22.81 67.90 -8.09
C GLU A 611 -23.72 68.03 -9.34
N ARG A 612 -24.04 66.93 -10.01
CA ARG A 612 -25.06 66.88 -11.09
C ARG A 612 -26.41 67.40 -10.61
N MET A 613 -26.81 67.12 -9.37
CA MET A 613 -28.06 67.62 -8.79
C MET A 613 -28.00 69.13 -8.44
N LYS A 614 -26.82 69.69 -8.15
CA LYS A 614 -26.64 71.16 -8.04
C LYS A 614 -26.75 71.82 -9.41
N GLN A 615 -25.97 71.35 -10.38
CA GLN A 615 -25.97 71.85 -11.76
C GLN A 615 -27.37 71.77 -12.40
N LYS A 616 -28.15 70.72 -12.13
CA LYS A 616 -29.53 70.60 -12.59
C LYS A 616 -30.44 71.69 -12.00
N LYS A 617 -30.30 72.02 -10.71
CA LYS A 617 -31.06 73.10 -10.06
C LYS A 617 -30.63 74.48 -10.57
N GLU A 618 -29.34 74.69 -10.78
CA GLU A 618 -28.80 75.93 -11.37
C GLU A 618 -29.33 76.12 -12.80
N TYR A 619 -29.37 75.04 -13.60
CA TYR A 619 -29.98 75.05 -14.93
C TYR A 619 -31.50 75.30 -14.90
N GLU A 620 -32.23 74.73 -13.95
CA GLU A 620 -33.66 75.00 -13.72
C GLU A 620 -33.92 76.46 -13.32
N MET A 621 -33.05 77.06 -12.51
CA MET A 621 -33.08 78.49 -12.20
C MET A 621 -32.81 79.34 -13.44
N VAL A 622 -31.79 79.01 -14.25
CA VAL A 622 -31.49 79.73 -15.51
C VAL A 622 -32.62 79.61 -16.54
N ILE A 623 -33.34 78.48 -16.61
CA ILE A 623 -34.58 78.37 -17.40
C ILE A 623 -35.64 79.33 -16.87
N ASN A 624 -35.90 79.33 -15.57
CA ASN A 624 -36.90 80.20 -14.95
C ASN A 624 -36.58 81.68 -15.18
N ASP A 625 -35.31 82.09 -15.02
CA ASP A 625 -34.86 83.45 -15.29
C ASP A 625 -35.00 83.81 -16.78
N ARG A 626 -34.65 82.89 -17.70
CA ARG A 626 -34.87 83.05 -19.14
C ARG A 626 -36.36 83.25 -19.46
N ASP A 627 -37.25 82.51 -18.82
CA ASP A 627 -38.69 82.55 -19.12
C ASP A 627 -39.37 83.77 -18.48
N ILE A 628 -38.89 84.24 -17.32
CA ILE A 628 -39.24 85.54 -16.74
C ILE A 628 -38.77 86.68 -17.67
N LEU A 629 -37.51 86.66 -18.10
CA LEU A 629 -36.95 87.68 -19.02
C LEU A 629 -37.64 87.66 -20.38
N GLY A 630 -37.97 86.48 -20.92
CA GLY A 630 -38.75 86.32 -22.15
C GLY A 630 -40.15 86.91 -21.99
N THR A 631 -40.82 86.66 -20.87
CA THR A 631 -42.13 87.26 -20.55
C THR A 631 -42.04 88.79 -20.41
N GLN A 632 -40.98 89.32 -19.81
CA GLN A 632 -40.73 90.76 -19.72
C GLN A 632 -40.45 91.37 -21.10
N LEU A 633 -39.68 90.69 -21.95
CA LEU A 633 -39.35 91.13 -23.31
C LEU A 633 -40.59 91.14 -24.22
N ILE A 634 -41.47 90.14 -24.12
CA ILE A 634 -42.76 90.12 -24.82
C ILE A 634 -43.60 91.35 -24.41
N LYS A 635 -43.78 91.58 -23.10
CA LYS A 635 -44.51 92.76 -22.59
C LYS A 635 -43.90 94.08 -23.05
N ARG A 636 -42.56 94.18 -23.06
CA ARG A 636 -41.84 95.37 -23.56
C ARG A 636 -42.03 95.56 -25.07
N ASN A 637 -42.11 94.50 -25.85
CA ASN A 637 -42.43 94.57 -27.28
C ASN A 637 -43.89 94.95 -27.53
N GLU A 638 -44.84 94.49 -26.71
CA GLU A 638 -46.25 94.91 -26.74
C GLU A 638 -46.40 96.39 -26.34
N GLU A 639 -45.71 96.84 -25.29
CA GLU A 639 -45.61 98.25 -24.89
C GLU A 639 -45.05 99.11 -26.03
N LEU A 640 -43.95 98.69 -26.66
CA LEU A 640 -43.34 99.37 -27.81
C LEU A 640 -44.27 99.40 -29.03
N ALA A 641 -44.95 98.30 -29.36
CA ALA A 641 -45.94 98.27 -30.44
C ALA A 641 -47.11 99.22 -30.17
N SER A 642 -47.61 99.27 -28.92
CA SER A 642 -48.63 100.24 -28.50
C SER A 642 -48.14 101.69 -28.64
N LEU A 643 -46.86 101.96 -28.30
CA LEU A 643 -46.26 103.29 -28.46
C LEU A 643 -46.06 103.67 -29.94
N TYR A 644 -45.59 102.75 -30.79
CA TYR A 644 -45.46 103.01 -32.23
C TYR A 644 -46.82 103.28 -32.89
N GLU A 645 -47.88 102.54 -32.55
CA GLU A 645 -49.21 102.80 -33.10
C GLU A 645 -49.78 104.13 -32.56
N LYS A 646 -49.53 104.49 -31.28
CA LYS A 646 -49.85 105.82 -30.74
C LYS A 646 -49.13 106.94 -31.49
N ILE A 647 -47.83 106.80 -31.76
CA ILE A 647 -47.03 107.77 -32.52
C ILE A 647 -47.59 107.90 -33.94
N LYS A 648 -47.91 106.79 -34.61
CA LYS A 648 -48.51 106.75 -35.95
C LYS A 648 -49.89 107.41 -36.01
N ILE A 649 -50.74 107.21 -34.99
CA ILE A 649 -52.02 107.90 -34.84
C ILE A 649 -51.83 109.40 -34.58
N GLN A 650 -50.86 109.78 -33.74
CA GLN A 650 -50.53 111.18 -33.47
C GLN A 650 -49.97 111.89 -34.71
N GLN A 651 -49.07 111.26 -35.48
CA GLN A 651 -48.57 111.78 -36.75
C GLN A 651 -49.69 111.91 -37.79
N SER A 652 -50.59 110.93 -37.91
CA SER A 652 -51.76 111.03 -38.79
C SER A 652 -52.71 112.17 -38.38
N THR A 653 -52.88 112.39 -37.07
CA THR A 653 -53.69 113.49 -36.53
C THR A 653 -53.03 114.85 -36.75
N LEU A 654 -51.70 114.94 -36.54
CA LEU A 654 -50.92 116.14 -36.76
C LEU A 654 -50.94 116.56 -38.23
N ALA A 655 -50.66 115.64 -39.17
CA ALA A 655 -50.70 115.93 -40.60
C ALA A 655 -52.09 116.39 -41.08
N LYS A 656 -53.18 115.83 -40.53
CA LYS A 656 -54.55 116.33 -40.78
C LYS A 656 -54.76 117.74 -40.22
N GLY A 657 -54.24 118.00 -39.02
CA GLY A 657 -54.28 119.33 -38.40
C GLY A 657 -53.46 120.38 -39.15
N GLU A 658 -52.30 119.99 -39.71
CA GLU A 658 -51.47 120.85 -40.56
C GLU A 658 -52.19 121.21 -41.86
N VAL A 659 -52.79 120.25 -42.55
CA VAL A 659 -53.61 120.51 -43.75
C VAL A 659 -54.77 121.44 -43.43
N GLN A 660 -55.53 121.17 -42.37
CA GLN A 660 -56.63 122.05 -41.92
C GLN A 660 -56.13 123.45 -41.53
N TYR A 661 -54.96 123.57 -40.91
CA TYR A 661 -54.35 124.85 -40.59
C TYR A 661 -53.98 125.63 -41.87
N TYR A 662 -53.35 124.97 -42.87
CA TYR A 662 -53.06 125.59 -44.16
C TYR A 662 -54.33 126.03 -44.90
N GLU A 663 -55.39 125.22 -44.90
CA GLU A 663 -56.71 125.59 -45.45
C GLU A 663 -57.24 126.87 -44.78
N ARG A 664 -57.20 126.96 -43.44
CA ARG A 664 -57.63 128.17 -42.71
C ARG A 664 -56.72 129.38 -42.92
N VAL A 665 -55.42 129.19 -43.11
CA VAL A 665 -54.50 130.28 -43.48
C VAL A 665 -54.80 130.81 -44.89
N ILE A 666 -55.13 129.92 -45.84
CA ILE A 666 -55.56 130.29 -47.20
C ILE A 666 -56.92 131.02 -47.16
N GLU A 667 -57.88 130.51 -46.40
CA GLU A 667 -59.18 131.15 -46.17
C GLU A 667 -59.02 132.56 -45.57
N ILE A 668 -58.22 132.72 -44.51
CA ILE A 668 -57.89 134.01 -43.90
C ILE A 668 -57.18 134.93 -44.91
N SER A 669 -56.31 134.41 -45.77
CA SER A 669 -55.65 135.18 -46.83
C SER A 669 -56.64 135.70 -47.86
N ASN A 670 -57.59 134.85 -48.30
CA ASN A 670 -58.64 135.23 -49.24
C ASN A 670 -59.65 136.20 -48.63
N LEU A 671 -60.03 136.03 -47.35
CA LEU A 671 -60.84 136.99 -46.60
C LEU A 671 -60.10 138.34 -46.45
N LYS A 672 -58.78 138.35 -46.22
CA LYS A 672 -57.96 139.58 -46.21
C LYS A 672 -57.92 140.26 -47.59
N LYS A 673 -57.80 139.51 -48.69
CA LYS A 673 -57.92 140.06 -50.05
C LYS A 673 -59.30 140.69 -50.26
N HIS A 674 -60.37 139.98 -49.90
CA HIS A 674 -61.73 140.47 -50.06
C HIS A 674 -62.04 141.71 -49.21
N ILE A 675 -61.54 141.78 -47.98
CA ILE A 675 -61.59 143.01 -47.16
C ILE A 675 -60.82 144.16 -47.82
N SER A 676 -59.70 143.90 -48.51
CA SER A 676 -58.94 144.90 -49.24
C SER A 676 -59.63 145.35 -50.54
N GLU A 677 -60.29 144.44 -51.25
CA GLU A 677 -61.15 144.71 -52.42
C GLU A 677 -62.34 145.60 -52.02
N LEU A 678 -63.08 145.22 -50.97
CA LEU A 678 -64.19 146.00 -50.42
C LEU A 678 -63.72 147.38 -49.92
N LYS A 679 -62.54 147.49 -49.30
CA LYS A 679 -61.94 148.79 -48.93
C LYS A 679 -61.60 149.64 -50.16
N ARG A 680 -61.08 149.04 -51.23
CA ARG A 680 -60.81 149.71 -52.51
C ARG A 680 -62.11 150.19 -53.18
N GLU A 681 -63.15 149.36 -53.18
CA GLU A 681 -64.47 149.71 -53.71
C GLU A 681 -65.14 150.81 -52.90
N PHE A 682 -65.06 150.75 -51.57
CA PHE A 682 -65.48 151.83 -50.67
C PHE A 682 -64.71 153.14 -50.93
N LEU A 683 -63.40 153.08 -51.17
CA LEU A 683 -62.59 154.25 -51.56
C LEU A 683 -63.02 154.82 -52.92
N ILE A 684 -63.28 153.97 -53.92
CA ILE A 684 -63.79 154.38 -55.24
C ILE A 684 -65.20 155.00 -55.10
N ALA A 685 -66.08 154.42 -54.29
CA ALA A 685 -67.41 154.96 -54.01
C ALA A 685 -67.33 156.30 -53.28
N LYS A 686 -66.43 156.44 -52.29
CA LYS A 686 -66.15 157.70 -51.61
C LYS A 686 -65.58 158.76 -52.55
N GLY A 687 -64.75 158.36 -53.53
CA GLY A 687 -64.31 159.24 -54.62
C GLY A 687 -65.46 159.72 -55.50
N LYS A 688 -66.38 158.82 -55.90
CA LYS A 688 -67.61 159.20 -56.63
C LYS A 688 -68.51 160.15 -55.81
N ILE A 689 -68.56 159.97 -54.49
CA ILE A 689 -69.26 160.90 -53.58
C ILE A 689 -68.58 162.27 -53.54
N ALA A 690 -67.24 162.32 -53.62
CA ALA A 690 -66.50 163.59 -53.66
C ALA A 690 -66.74 164.41 -54.94
N CYS A 691 -67.19 163.80 -56.04
CA CYS A 691 -67.64 164.50 -57.24
C CYS A 691 -69.09 165.02 -57.17
N ILE A 692 -69.86 164.70 -56.13
CA ILE A 692 -71.27 165.17 -56.00
C ILE A 692 -71.38 166.70 -55.91
N PRO A 693 -70.50 167.46 -55.22
CA PRO A 693 -70.51 168.93 -55.24
C PRO A 693 -70.24 169.51 -56.62
N GLU A 694 -69.28 168.95 -57.38
CA GLU A 694 -68.99 169.35 -58.76
C GLU A 694 -70.18 169.08 -59.68
N LEU A 695 -70.76 167.87 -59.60
CA LEU A 695 -71.98 167.52 -60.33
C LEU A 695 -73.18 168.39 -59.91
N LYS A 696 -73.27 168.82 -58.66
CA LYS A 696 -74.28 169.81 -58.22
C LYS A 696 -74.02 171.19 -58.83
N HIS A 697 -72.78 171.65 -58.88
CA HIS A 697 -72.45 172.91 -59.56
C HIS A 697 -72.71 172.83 -61.08
N GLU A 698 -72.41 171.70 -61.72
CA GLU A 698 -72.76 171.45 -63.13
C GLU A 698 -74.28 171.42 -63.34
N VAL A 699 -75.04 170.79 -62.44
CA VAL A 699 -76.51 170.84 -62.45
C VAL A 699 -77.03 172.26 -62.22
N TYR A 700 -76.44 173.05 -61.32
CA TYR A 700 -76.83 174.46 -61.13
C TYR A 700 -76.48 175.32 -62.35
N ARG A 701 -75.33 175.09 -63.00
CA ARG A 701 -74.99 175.77 -64.27
C ARG A 701 -75.99 175.37 -65.35
N LEU A 702 -76.21 174.08 -65.57
CA LEU A 702 -77.21 173.59 -66.53
C LEU A 702 -78.64 174.05 -66.20
N GLN A 703 -78.99 174.27 -64.94
CA GLN A 703 -80.27 174.89 -64.56
C GLN A 703 -80.33 176.39 -64.89
N LYS A 704 -79.23 177.13 -64.71
CA LYS A 704 -79.11 178.53 -65.14
C LYS A 704 -79.13 178.64 -66.66
N ASP A 705 -78.32 177.84 -67.35
CA ASP A 705 -78.25 177.71 -68.81
C ASP A 705 -79.64 177.33 -69.37
N LEU A 706 -80.38 176.42 -68.71
CA LEU A 706 -81.76 176.07 -69.04
C LEU A 706 -82.76 177.19 -68.76
N MET A 707 -82.55 178.02 -67.74
CA MET A 707 -83.42 179.15 -67.40
C MET A 707 -83.23 180.33 -68.37
N GLU A 708 -81.98 180.58 -68.76
CA GLU A 708 -81.62 181.50 -69.86
C GLU A 708 -82.13 180.96 -71.20
N ALA A 709 -81.97 179.67 -71.48
CA ALA A 709 -82.56 179.05 -72.67
C ALA A 709 -84.10 179.11 -72.66
N LYS A 710 -84.77 178.98 -71.50
CA LYS A 710 -86.23 179.12 -71.38
C LYS A 710 -86.71 180.56 -71.55
N THR A 711 -86.01 181.55 -71.03
CA THR A 711 -86.35 182.97 -71.29
C THR A 711 -86.06 183.34 -72.74
N LYS A 712 -84.95 182.87 -73.31
CA LYS A 712 -84.64 183.02 -74.74
C LYS A 712 -85.64 182.31 -75.64
N VAL A 713 -86.08 181.09 -75.31
CA VAL A 713 -87.17 180.39 -76.01
C VAL A 713 -88.49 181.12 -75.85
N LYS A 714 -88.79 181.74 -74.69
CA LYS A 714 -90.01 182.52 -74.51
C LYS A 714 -90.01 183.78 -75.39
N ALA A 715 -88.91 184.53 -75.42
CA ALA A 715 -88.74 185.66 -76.34
C ALA A 715 -88.82 185.21 -77.81
N LEU A 716 -88.13 184.12 -78.18
CA LEU A 716 -88.21 183.51 -79.51
C LEU A 716 -89.61 182.96 -79.83
N SER A 717 -90.47 182.70 -78.84
CA SER A 717 -91.86 182.25 -79.01
C SER A 717 -92.83 183.42 -79.20
N GLU A 718 -92.54 184.56 -78.56
CA GLU A 718 -93.20 185.84 -78.81
C GLU A 718 -92.80 186.37 -80.21
N GLU A 719 -91.55 186.16 -80.65
CA GLU A 719 -91.14 186.34 -82.04
C GLU A 719 -91.81 185.33 -82.99
N LEU A 720 -91.92 184.04 -82.62
CA LEU A 720 -92.55 182.99 -83.46
C LEU A 720 -94.05 183.21 -83.74
N GLN A 721 -94.69 184.15 -83.03
CA GLN A 721 -96.07 184.54 -83.32
C GLN A 721 -96.20 185.43 -84.57
N ASN A 722 -95.10 185.76 -85.26
CA ASN A 722 -95.05 186.00 -86.71
C ASN A 722 -93.91 185.16 -87.38
N PRO A 723 -94.01 184.76 -88.66
CA PRO A 723 -93.51 183.43 -89.07
C PRO A 723 -92.28 183.38 -90.01
N MET A 724 -91.46 182.30 -89.93
CA MET A 724 -90.80 181.59 -91.07
C MET A 724 -89.99 180.29 -90.69
N ASN A 725 -90.53 179.09 -91.00
CA ASN A 725 -89.92 177.79 -91.49
C ASN A 725 -88.67 177.09 -90.84
N VAL A 726 -88.40 175.73 -90.85
CA VAL A 726 -89.18 174.44 -90.96
C VAL A 726 -88.33 173.13 -90.67
N HIS A 727 -88.93 172.07 -90.06
CA HIS A 727 -88.67 170.58 -89.75
C HIS A 727 -87.41 169.67 -90.09
N ARG A 728 -87.15 168.53 -89.33
CA ARG A 728 -87.39 167.03 -89.66
C ARG A 728 -86.66 165.87 -88.82
N TYR A 729 -86.66 164.55 -89.24
CA TYR A 729 -86.50 163.22 -88.48
C TYR A 729 -85.77 162.04 -89.30
N ARG A 730 -85.53 160.69 -89.02
CA ARG A 730 -85.86 159.52 -88.07
C ARG A 730 -84.83 158.28 -88.20
N LYS A 731 -85.02 157.04 -87.61
CA LYS A 731 -84.09 155.82 -87.49
C LYS A 731 -84.77 154.36 -87.58
N LEU A 732 -84.08 153.19 -87.84
CA LEU A 732 -84.62 151.73 -87.90
C LEU A 732 -83.60 150.48 -87.90
N GLU A 733 -84.01 149.17 -88.14
CA GLU A 733 -83.35 147.81 -87.82
C GLU A 733 -83.48 146.56 -88.83
N GLY A 734 -82.94 145.30 -88.58
CA GLY A 734 -83.14 144.00 -89.37
C GLY A 734 -82.35 142.64 -88.99
N THR A 735 -82.70 141.41 -89.53
CA THR A 735 -82.26 140.00 -89.07
C THR A 735 -82.18 138.84 -90.17
N ASN A 736 -81.60 137.60 -89.93
CA ASN A 736 -81.65 136.37 -90.83
C ASN A 736 -81.25 134.95 -90.21
N PRO A 737 -81.24 133.76 -90.92
CA PRO A 737 -81.28 132.38 -90.33
C PRO A 737 -80.20 131.29 -90.74
N GLU A 738 -79.93 130.29 -89.88
CA GLU A 738 -78.98 129.14 -90.14
C GLU A 738 -79.36 127.73 -89.60
N THR A 739 -80.42 127.55 -88.81
CA THR A 739 -80.51 126.43 -87.83
C THR A 739 -80.83 125.01 -88.34
N TYR A 740 -81.19 124.80 -89.61
CA TYR A 740 -81.72 123.51 -90.10
C TYR A 740 -80.63 122.43 -90.32
N ASP A 741 -79.53 122.78 -91.01
CA ASP A 741 -78.47 121.84 -91.40
C ASP A 741 -77.75 121.20 -90.20
N MET A 742 -77.75 121.90 -89.06
CA MET A 742 -77.17 121.46 -87.79
C MET A 742 -77.80 120.14 -87.30
N ILE A 743 -79.09 119.92 -87.57
CA ILE A 743 -79.86 118.79 -87.03
C ILE A 743 -79.51 117.47 -87.74
N ILE A 744 -79.34 117.49 -89.07
CA ILE A 744 -79.00 116.30 -89.88
C ILE A 744 -77.63 115.74 -89.48
N LYS A 745 -76.71 116.61 -89.08
CA LYS A 745 -75.33 116.27 -88.67
C LYS A 745 -75.25 115.55 -87.33
N ILE A 746 -76.24 115.74 -86.43
CA ILE A 746 -76.30 115.09 -85.12
C ILE A 746 -76.69 113.61 -85.27
N GLN A 747 -77.71 113.32 -86.09
CA GLN A 747 -78.23 111.95 -86.25
C GLN A 747 -77.22 110.98 -86.92
N THR A 748 -76.37 111.50 -87.80
CA THR A 748 -75.29 110.69 -88.43
C THR A 748 -74.17 110.34 -87.46
N LEU A 749 -73.84 111.23 -86.51
CA LEU A 749 -72.84 110.97 -85.47
C LEU A 749 -73.33 109.92 -84.46
N GLN A 750 -74.60 109.95 -84.06
CA GLN A 750 -75.17 108.99 -83.11
C GLN A 750 -75.08 107.53 -83.60
N ARG A 751 -75.37 107.25 -84.88
CA ARG A 751 -75.26 105.89 -85.44
C ARG A 751 -73.80 105.39 -85.44
N ARG A 752 -72.83 106.27 -85.69
CA ARG A 752 -71.40 105.93 -85.66
C ARG A 752 -70.90 105.67 -84.23
N LEU A 753 -71.50 106.31 -83.22
CA LEU A 753 -71.15 106.07 -81.81
C LEU A 753 -71.55 104.66 -81.36
N ILE A 754 -72.79 104.23 -81.67
CA ILE A 754 -73.33 102.92 -81.27
C ILE A 754 -72.45 101.77 -81.78
N ALA A 755 -72.12 101.78 -83.07
CA ALA A 755 -71.26 100.76 -83.68
C ALA A 755 -69.84 100.71 -83.05
N LYS A 756 -69.34 101.83 -82.50
CA LYS A 756 -68.06 101.84 -81.78
C LYS A 756 -68.17 101.37 -80.33
N THR A 757 -69.32 101.50 -79.67
CA THR A 757 -69.54 100.87 -78.36
C THR A 757 -69.68 99.34 -78.47
N GLU A 758 -70.23 98.82 -79.57
CA GLU A 758 -70.27 97.36 -79.83
C GLU A 758 -68.85 96.80 -80.06
N GLU A 759 -68.02 97.43 -80.88
CA GLU A 759 -66.63 97.01 -81.11
C GLU A 759 -65.76 97.05 -79.83
N VAL A 760 -66.08 97.93 -78.87
CA VAL A 760 -65.41 97.95 -77.56
C VAL A 760 -65.85 96.76 -76.71
N ALA A 761 -67.16 96.46 -76.66
CA ALA A 761 -67.69 95.32 -75.90
C ALA A 761 -67.16 93.96 -76.41
N GLU A 762 -67.03 93.80 -77.73
CA GLU A 762 -66.38 92.61 -78.33
C GLU A 762 -64.92 92.47 -77.90
N LYS A 763 -64.18 93.59 -77.82
CA LYS A 763 -62.77 93.60 -77.41
C LYS A 763 -62.59 93.37 -75.91
N ASP A 764 -63.48 93.88 -75.07
CA ASP A 764 -63.47 93.59 -73.63
C ASP A 764 -63.78 92.10 -73.36
N PHE A 765 -64.69 91.49 -74.13
CA PHE A 765 -64.95 90.04 -74.05
C PHE A 765 -63.72 89.21 -74.47
N LEU A 766 -63.06 89.59 -75.57
CA LEU A 766 -61.80 89.00 -76.01
C LEU A 766 -60.69 89.16 -74.96
N ILE A 767 -60.60 90.31 -74.27
CA ILE A 767 -59.63 90.53 -73.19
C ILE A 767 -59.92 89.58 -72.02
N GLN A 768 -61.18 89.48 -71.56
CA GLN A 768 -61.54 88.56 -70.47
C GLN A 768 -61.26 87.08 -70.81
N GLU A 769 -61.48 86.67 -72.07
CA GLU A 769 -61.15 85.32 -72.52
C GLU A 769 -59.63 85.08 -72.55
N LYS A 770 -58.84 86.07 -73.02
CA LYS A 770 -57.36 85.98 -72.96
C LYS A 770 -56.81 86.05 -71.54
N GLU A 771 -57.42 86.80 -70.63
CA GLU A 771 -57.04 86.82 -69.22
C GLU A 771 -57.34 85.50 -68.51
N LYS A 772 -58.50 84.88 -68.78
CA LYS A 772 -58.77 83.50 -68.34
C LYS A 772 -57.72 82.53 -68.88
N LEU A 773 -57.46 82.55 -70.18
CA LEU A 773 -56.48 81.67 -70.81
C LEU A 773 -55.06 81.90 -70.24
N TYR A 774 -54.70 83.15 -69.95
CA TYR A 774 -53.42 83.50 -69.32
C TYR A 774 -53.34 83.04 -67.86
N ILE A 775 -54.41 83.14 -67.08
CA ILE A 775 -54.48 82.60 -65.71
C ILE A 775 -54.42 81.08 -65.72
N GLU A 776 -55.08 80.42 -66.67
CA GLU A 776 -55.01 78.96 -66.86
C GLU A 776 -53.60 78.52 -67.29
N LEU A 777 -52.97 79.15 -68.29
CA LEU A 777 -51.58 78.90 -68.64
C LEU A 777 -50.62 79.18 -67.47
N LYS A 778 -50.85 80.23 -66.68
CA LYS A 778 -50.03 80.57 -65.50
C LYS A 778 -50.19 79.54 -64.39
N ASN A 779 -51.39 78.99 -64.19
CA ASN A 779 -51.65 77.88 -63.27
C ASN A 779 -51.06 76.55 -63.77
N ILE A 780 -51.02 76.33 -65.10
CA ILE A 780 -50.36 75.17 -65.71
C ILE A 780 -48.83 75.29 -65.57
N LEU A 781 -48.24 76.46 -65.86
CA LEU A 781 -46.82 76.73 -65.63
C LEU A 781 -46.45 76.61 -64.14
N ALA A 782 -47.28 77.10 -63.22
CA ALA A 782 -47.06 76.96 -61.78
C ALA A 782 -47.19 75.51 -61.29
N ARG A 783 -47.84 74.63 -62.06
CA ARG A 783 -47.89 73.18 -61.83
C ARG A 783 -46.77 72.41 -62.53
N GLN A 784 -46.03 73.03 -63.46
CA GLN A 784 -44.83 72.43 -64.04
C GLN A 784 -43.61 72.75 -63.18
N PRO A 785 -42.89 71.74 -62.65
CA PRO A 785 -41.63 71.99 -61.93
C PRO A 785 -40.61 72.65 -62.86
N LYS A 786 -39.84 73.61 -62.31
CA LYS A 786 -38.74 74.27 -63.03
C LYS A 786 -37.71 73.23 -63.52
N PRO A 787 -36.97 73.45 -64.62
CA PRO A 787 -36.02 72.47 -65.16
C PRO A 787 -35.04 71.89 -64.12
N THR A 788 -34.47 72.73 -63.25
CA THR A 788 -33.60 72.28 -62.14
C THR A 788 -34.30 71.41 -61.10
N VAL A 789 -35.62 71.55 -60.93
CA VAL A 789 -36.44 70.69 -60.06
C VAL A 789 -36.80 69.39 -60.79
N VAL A 790 -36.91 69.39 -62.12
CA VAL A 790 -37.04 68.16 -62.92
C VAL A 790 -35.74 67.33 -62.88
N GLU A 791 -34.58 67.97 -63.04
CA GLU A 791 -33.27 67.32 -62.90
C GLU A 791 -33.06 66.78 -61.48
N GLN A 792 -33.38 67.58 -60.45
CA GLN A 792 -33.36 67.09 -59.07
C GLN A 792 -34.37 65.96 -58.83
N LEU A 793 -35.57 65.99 -59.41
CA LEU A 793 -36.53 64.88 -59.32
C LEU A 793 -36.04 63.64 -60.06
N ALA A 794 -35.32 63.76 -61.18
CA ALA A 794 -34.71 62.64 -61.87
C ALA A 794 -33.60 62.01 -61.02
N VAL A 795 -32.67 62.83 -60.48
CA VAL A 795 -31.61 62.38 -59.57
C VAL A 795 -32.20 61.79 -58.27
N TYR A 796 -33.26 62.38 -57.71
CA TYR A 796 -33.93 61.82 -56.54
C TYR A 796 -34.72 60.56 -56.88
N GLN A 797 -35.35 60.41 -58.05
CA GLN A 797 -35.98 59.16 -58.49
C GLN A 797 -34.95 58.06 -58.77
N GLU A 798 -33.77 58.40 -59.28
CA GLU A 798 -32.67 57.47 -59.48
C GLU A 798 -32.10 57.02 -58.13
N ASN A 799 -31.85 57.96 -57.20
CA ASN A 799 -31.53 57.64 -55.81
C ASN A 799 -32.63 56.84 -55.11
N LEU A 800 -33.92 57.08 -55.40
CA LEU A 800 -35.03 56.28 -54.87
C LEU A 800 -35.08 54.89 -55.51
N LYS A 801 -34.70 54.75 -56.79
CA LYS A 801 -34.50 53.46 -57.46
C LYS A 801 -33.35 52.69 -56.85
N GLU A 802 -32.21 53.33 -56.61
CA GLU A 802 -31.06 52.71 -55.94
C GLU A 802 -31.38 52.38 -54.48
N LYS A 803 -32.06 53.26 -53.74
CA LYS A 803 -32.47 52.98 -52.36
C LYS A 803 -33.59 51.94 -52.29
N ALA A 804 -34.49 51.86 -53.26
CA ALA A 804 -35.46 50.79 -53.37
C ALA A 804 -34.81 49.47 -53.85
N ALA A 805 -33.74 49.51 -54.65
CA ALA A 805 -32.96 48.34 -55.04
C ALA A 805 -32.10 47.84 -53.86
N GLN A 806 -31.44 48.74 -53.13
CA GLN A 806 -30.75 48.44 -51.86
C GLN A 806 -31.75 47.91 -50.83
N MET A 807 -32.93 48.52 -50.68
CA MET A 807 -33.97 48.02 -49.79
C MET A 807 -34.57 46.69 -50.28
N LYS A 808 -34.67 46.44 -51.58
CA LYS A 808 -35.13 45.15 -52.14
C LYS A 808 -34.06 44.06 -51.99
N ASN A 809 -32.78 44.40 -52.12
CA ASN A 809 -31.66 43.51 -51.84
C ASN A 809 -31.56 43.24 -50.34
N MET A 810 -31.72 44.25 -49.49
CA MET A 810 -31.74 44.14 -48.02
C MET A 810 -33.00 43.43 -47.51
N ILE A 811 -34.15 43.52 -48.21
CA ILE A 811 -35.32 42.65 -48.02
C ILE A 811 -35.03 41.24 -48.54
N GLY A 812 -34.23 41.08 -49.60
CA GLY A 812 -33.72 39.80 -50.09
C GLY A 812 -32.79 39.13 -49.08
N GLU A 813 -31.87 39.87 -48.47
CA GLU A 813 -30.97 39.47 -47.39
C GLU A 813 -31.74 39.24 -46.09
N LEU A 814 -32.74 40.06 -45.75
CA LEU A 814 -33.63 39.83 -44.63
C LEU A 814 -34.51 38.60 -44.85
N ASN A 815 -34.96 38.34 -46.09
CA ASN A 815 -35.71 37.13 -46.44
C ASN A 815 -34.80 35.90 -46.55
N ALA A 816 -33.54 36.04 -46.93
CA ALA A 816 -32.54 34.99 -46.88
C ALA A 816 -32.16 34.69 -45.42
N ALA A 817 -32.00 35.71 -44.58
CA ALA A 817 -31.80 35.58 -43.14
C ALA A 817 -33.04 35.01 -42.43
N HIS A 818 -34.26 35.38 -42.83
CA HIS A 818 -35.49 34.73 -42.36
C HIS A 818 -35.60 33.30 -42.89
N ALA A 819 -35.20 33.01 -44.12
CA ALA A 819 -35.16 31.66 -44.66
C ALA A 819 -34.08 30.80 -43.96
N GLN A 820 -32.97 31.40 -43.56
CA GLN A 820 -31.87 30.77 -42.82
C GLN A 820 -32.22 30.62 -41.33
N VAL A 821 -32.95 31.56 -40.73
CA VAL A 821 -33.56 31.42 -39.40
C VAL A 821 -34.70 30.41 -39.42
N ASN A 822 -35.45 30.30 -40.52
CA ASN A 822 -36.44 29.24 -40.72
C ASN A 822 -35.78 27.89 -41.03
N HIS A 823 -34.61 27.86 -41.69
CA HIS A 823 -33.79 26.67 -41.84
C HIS A 823 -33.22 26.25 -40.49
N TYR A 824 -32.71 27.18 -39.68
CA TYR A 824 -32.27 26.90 -38.31
C TYR A 824 -33.43 26.54 -37.39
N ARG A 825 -34.64 27.08 -37.57
CA ARG A 825 -35.85 26.59 -36.88
C ARG A 825 -36.20 25.18 -37.34
N PHE A 826 -36.17 24.89 -38.64
CA PHE A 826 -36.44 23.56 -39.17
C PHE A 826 -35.34 22.55 -38.81
N GLU A 827 -34.09 22.98 -38.65
CA GLU A 827 -32.99 22.18 -38.11
C GLU A 827 -33.08 22.02 -36.60
N ILE A 828 -33.50 23.05 -35.84
CA ILE A 828 -33.82 22.93 -34.42
C ILE A 828 -35.01 21.98 -34.23
N ASP A 829 -36.05 22.06 -35.04
CA ASP A 829 -37.20 21.16 -34.99
C ASP A 829 -36.85 19.75 -35.49
N ARG A 830 -35.98 19.61 -36.50
CA ARG A 830 -35.42 18.33 -36.94
C ARG A 830 -34.47 17.74 -35.89
N LEU A 831 -33.69 18.55 -35.18
CA LEU A 831 -32.81 18.12 -34.09
C LEU A 831 -33.63 17.79 -32.83
N ASN A 832 -34.66 18.56 -32.50
CA ASN A 832 -35.63 18.26 -31.45
C ASN A 832 -36.40 16.98 -31.77
N LYS A 833 -36.78 16.77 -33.04
CA LYS A 833 -37.41 15.53 -33.52
C LYS A 833 -36.43 14.37 -33.53
N ASN A 834 -35.17 14.56 -33.94
CA ASN A 834 -34.12 13.56 -33.80
C ASN A 834 -33.84 13.24 -32.31
N ILE A 835 -33.94 14.22 -31.40
CA ILE A 835 -33.82 14.04 -29.95
C ILE A 835 -35.05 13.34 -29.38
N SER A 836 -36.25 13.57 -29.92
CA SER A 836 -37.45 12.78 -29.61
C SER A 836 -37.26 11.35 -30.10
N ASP A 837 -37.00 11.15 -31.39
CA ASP A 837 -36.65 9.86 -32.00
C ASP A 837 -35.55 9.10 -31.23
N VAL A 838 -34.51 9.79 -30.73
CA VAL A 838 -33.44 9.18 -29.92
C VAL A 838 -33.92 8.88 -28.50
N LYS A 839 -34.73 9.74 -27.87
CA LYS A 839 -35.42 9.41 -26.61
C LYS A 839 -36.37 8.23 -26.77
N ASP A 840 -37.15 8.19 -27.84
CA ASP A 840 -38.14 7.15 -28.14
C ASP A 840 -37.44 5.84 -28.52
N ARG A 841 -36.33 5.88 -29.26
CA ARG A 841 -35.42 4.74 -29.45
C ARG A 841 -34.80 4.29 -28.13
N TRP A 842 -34.35 5.20 -27.26
CA TRP A 842 -33.78 4.86 -25.95
C TRP A 842 -34.84 4.25 -25.01
N PHE A 843 -36.05 4.79 -24.97
CA PHE A 843 -37.19 4.23 -24.24
C PHE A 843 -37.63 2.90 -24.83
N ALA A 844 -37.64 2.72 -26.16
CA ALA A 844 -37.96 1.45 -26.81
C ALA A 844 -36.88 0.39 -26.57
N GLN A 845 -35.61 0.77 -26.61
CA GLN A 845 -34.47 -0.10 -26.31
C GLN A 845 -34.49 -0.51 -24.83
N LYS A 846 -34.76 0.43 -23.91
CA LYS A 846 -34.94 0.14 -22.48
C LYS A 846 -36.20 -0.68 -22.17
N ARG A 847 -37.27 -0.55 -22.96
CA ARG A 847 -38.44 -1.44 -22.91
C ARG A 847 -38.16 -2.83 -23.48
N LYS A 848 -37.26 -2.98 -24.47
CA LYS A 848 -36.77 -4.27 -24.94
C LYS A 848 -35.86 -4.94 -23.91
N GLN A 849 -34.93 -4.18 -23.32
CA GLN A 849 -33.99 -4.69 -22.33
C GLN A 849 -34.67 -5.12 -21.02
N ASN A 850 -35.82 -4.52 -20.69
CA ASN A 850 -36.71 -4.94 -19.59
C ASN A 850 -37.77 -6.01 -20.00
N LYS A 851 -37.72 -6.57 -21.22
CA LYS A 851 -38.63 -7.66 -21.67
C LYS A 851 -37.96 -8.86 -22.34
N LEU A 852 -36.72 -8.71 -22.80
CA LEU A 852 -35.65 -9.65 -22.49
C LEU A 852 -35.01 -9.08 -21.19
N GLU A 853 -33.72 -9.09 -20.88
CA GLU A 853 -32.70 -10.14 -21.01
C GLU A 853 -33.11 -11.45 -20.29
N SER A 854 -34.36 -11.53 -19.80
CA SER A 854 -35.00 -12.72 -19.24
C SER A 854 -35.06 -13.91 -20.18
N ILE A 855 -35.00 -15.11 -19.59
CA ILE A 855 -34.94 -16.42 -20.26
C ILE A 855 -33.61 -16.53 -21.04
N PRO A 856 -32.52 -16.94 -20.36
CA PRO A 856 -31.19 -17.02 -20.95
C PRO A 856 -31.18 -17.90 -22.19
N GLU A 857 -30.48 -17.41 -23.21
CA GLU A 857 -30.50 -17.92 -24.57
C GLU A 857 -30.00 -19.39 -24.65
N GLU A 858 -30.95 -20.31 -24.85
CA GLU A 858 -30.76 -21.33 -25.88
C GLU A 858 -30.45 -20.59 -27.20
N ALA A 859 -29.51 -21.01 -28.05
CA ALA A 859 -28.86 -22.31 -28.06
C ALA A 859 -27.33 -22.22 -27.92
N ALA A 860 -26.83 -22.66 -26.76
CA ALA A 860 -26.51 -24.09 -26.66
C ALA A 860 -27.61 -24.79 -25.86
#